data_AF-A0A3M5P2L7-F1
#
_entry.id   AF-A0A3M5P2L7-F1
#
_cell.length_a   1.000
_cell.length_b   1.000
_cell.length_c   1.000
_cell.angle_alpha   90.00
_cell.angle_beta   90.00
_cell.angle_gamma   90.00
#
_symmetry.space_group_name_H-M   'P 1'
#
loop_
_entity.id
_entity.type
_entity.pdbx_description
1 polymer ?
#
loop_
_entity_poly.entity_id
_entity_poly.type
_entity_poly.pdbx_seq_one_letter_code
_entity_poly.pdbx_strand_id
1 'polypeptide(L)'
;MPTCGRTCGWTGPRYWRCCRRCSGCMAMIDPSGSRMRAMSDRTRLYLLAGNGSSAEWWDDAVPYFKAYDVVPLELPGFGSNPQPPCDDLAAYAEALLNMTQRGSAIVAVGVNALLVLHALQRQPGHFCRSVLLSPVGAFLWQRRLPALMSPMPIRKTIHWLLSNKPALFAHKFSRHTWPAEHYQRMGAGYARCRAFVPYWDLLRADTALPLLEWVEDPVELVWGDQDRLLGIEQAAAWSAILARADLTITLKPGWGHYPWIDSPAEFAHWLESGERGFIAHTKGGRLRLAASAGQPVPEALSVVQGDGADISAFLAAQPEAIWAVRSSSFGEDQADAANAGLSTTFLREPAHNVPARVAQLHEEGVEEVVVQRFVTPVLSGIAFVRHLSVELEWVEGHLESLADGLATPRRAVISRLGESWSSHSFDTADGLTQALLWQFLQGVLKTFHYVPGDVEWAWDGQQLWLLQYRPISDYGWRRHLTAANIAEILPPQPSRLVEYTQRRAASSIPAIMGRWDSRVFQDNEPFTALFGAASYINNDLFLARLADWGVASSSYAGEVGGATPHLPWRPLRLLRSVPLFLRMQRIARGHLLTLEKRLIRFDQELDSLIAQGADGQRLADWFTRFYVFVVQGNLCIATALASSGGDLLGRPPTAYDDLEHCPHRLPWETDPATPRPTLSNLPLQPFPAWPKAIRLAHAAGLPGMRGYYLQVREWYRDNLMRVFFRLHHAMPQVDRAYWFAPHPDVRTRTGSFWQDGREGTEQAAGFMIYPGQVQGILGDDILLEDTLDPGRHAHYQSARAVIARMGGRLSHGSTLLRELRKPSAVLPHVDPEWLGREVRYADGELTLIE
;
A
#
# COMPACT_ATOMS: atom_id res chain seq x y z
N MET A 1 -46.12 -25.35 24.43
CA MET A 1 -44.89 -25.18 23.62
C MET A 1 -44.32 -23.78 23.84
N PRO A 2 -43.39 -23.65 24.80
CA PRO A 2 -42.41 -22.56 24.77
C PRO A 2 -40.97 -23.01 25.09
N THR A 3 -40.03 -22.08 24.88
CA THR A 3 -38.63 -21.94 25.39
C THR A 3 -37.52 -22.90 24.95
N CYS A 4 -36.53 -22.37 24.20
CA CYS A 4 -35.08 -22.25 24.54
C CYS A 4 -34.38 -21.62 23.31
N GLY A 5 -33.56 -20.57 23.30
CA GLY A 5 -32.68 -20.01 24.33
C GLY A 5 -31.22 -20.19 23.90
N ARG A 6 -30.68 -19.31 23.03
CA ARG A 6 -29.22 -19.01 22.95
C ARG A 6 -28.94 -17.74 22.13
N THR A 7 -28.35 -16.79 22.81
CA THR A 7 -27.83 -15.50 22.38
C THR A 7 -26.50 -15.67 21.63
N CYS A 8 -26.42 -15.14 20.41
CA CYS A 8 -25.18 -14.72 19.77
C CYS A 8 -25.37 -13.28 19.28
N GLY A 9 -24.79 -12.33 20.00
CA GLY A 9 -24.76 -10.93 19.60
C GLY A 9 -23.72 -10.72 18.51
N TRP A 10 -24.17 -10.53 17.27
CA TRP A 10 -23.39 -9.99 16.16
C TRP A 10 -24.12 -8.77 15.65
N THR A 11 -23.70 -7.59 16.09
CA THR A 11 -24.15 -6.29 15.56
C THR A 11 -23.06 -5.73 14.67
N GLY A 12 -23.15 -6.03 13.37
CA GLY A 12 -22.46 -5.32 12.29
C GLY A 12 -23.47 -5.05 11.17
N PRO A 13 -23.48 -3.87 10.53
CA PRO A 13 -24.51 -3.53 9.56
C PRO A 13 -24.29 -4.31 8.26
N ARG A 14 -25.17 -5.29 8.00
CA ARG A 14 -25.33 -5.91 6.68
C ARG A 14 -25.82 -4.84 5.70
N TYR A 15 -24.90 -4.23 4.95
CA TYR A 15 -25.23 -3.46 3.76
C TYR A 15 -25.18 -4.36 2.52
N TRP A 16 -26.37 -4.56 1.94
CA TRP A 16 -26.67 -4.88 0.55
C TRP A 16 -25.48 -5.19 -0.39
N ARG A 17 -25.01 -6.44 -0.38
CA ARG A 17 -24.40 -7.08 -1.54
C ARG A 17 -25.31 -8.22 -1.97
N CYS A 18 -26.25 -7.93 -2.86
CA CYS A 18 -27.02 -8.96 -3.55
C CYS A 18 -27.17 -8.56 -5.02
N CYS A 19 -26.63 -9.41 -5.90
CA CYS A 19 -26.88 -9.51 -7.34
C CYS A 19 -26.95 -8.21 -8.16
N ARG A 20 -25.79 -7.75 -8.66
CA ARG A 20 -25.69 -7.18 -10.02
C ARG A 20 -24.97 -8.17 -10.94
N ARG A 21 -25.62 -9.31 -11.17
CA ARG A 21 -25.31 -10.21 -12.28
C ARG A 21 -26.62 -10.49 -13.01
N CYS A 22 -26.99 -9.57 -13.88
CA CYS A 22 -27.82 -9.81 -15.05
C CYS A 22 -27.58 -8.68 -16.06
N SER A 23 -27.39 -9.11 -17.29
CA SER A 23 -27.26 -8.36 -18.54
C SER A 23 -28.28 -7.23 -18.69
N GLY A 24 -27.82 -6.08 -19.20
CA GLY A 24 -28.70 -5.05 -19.73
C GLY A 24 -28.10 -3.64 -19.66
N CYS A 25 -27.59 -3.14 -20.78
CA CYS A 25 -27.48 -1.70 -21.02
C CYS A 25 -28.87 -1.06 -20.79
N MET A 26 -29.09 -0.44 -19.64
CA MET A 26 -30.22 0.47 -19.45
C MET A 26 -29.69 1.89 -19.60
N ALA A 27 -30.10 2.50 -20.70
CA ALA A 27 -29.81 3.88 -21.07
C ALA A 27 -30.16 4.85 -19.93
N MET A 28 -29.22 5.72 -19.57
CA MET A 28 -29.56 6.96 -18.87
C MET A 28 -30.23 7.90 -19.87
N ILE A 29 -31.49 8.25 -19.60
CA ILE A 29 -32.26 9.18 -20.41
C ILE A 29 -31.92 10.61 -19.98
N ASP A 30 -31.49 11.43 -20.94
CA ASP A 30 -31.35 12.88 -20.86
C ASP A 30 -32.74 13.56 -20.77
N PRO A 31 -32.99 14.52 -19.85
CA PRO A 31 -34.26 15.25 -19.76
C PRO A 31 -34.59 16.18 -20.95
N SER A 32 -33.70 16.34 -21.94
CA SER A 32 -33.80 17.42 -22.93
C SER A 32 -34.60 17.14 -24.23
N GLY A 33 -35.13 15.94 -24.44
CA GLY A 33 -36.14 15.67 -25.48
C GLY A 33 -35.77 16.05 -26.93
N SER A 34 -34.49 16.09 -27.29
CA SER A 34 -34.04 16.42 -28.66
C SER A 34 -33.45 15.20 -29.37
N ARG A 35 -34.03 14.84 -30.53
CA ARG A 35 -33.65 13.68 -31.35
C ARG A 35 -32.20 13.80 -31.84
N MET A 36 -31.31 12.98 -31.29
CA MET A 36 -29.91 12.89 -31.70
C MET A 36 -29.75 11.92 -32.89
N ARG A 37 -28.92 12.32 -33.86
CA ARG A 37 -28.52 11.51 -35.03
C ARG A 37 -27.98 10.15 -34.60
N ALA A 38 -28.40 9.09 -35.29
CA ALA A 38 -27.87 7.74 -35.11
C ALA A 38 -26.36 7.70 -35.41
N MET A 39 -25.55 7.72 -34.35
CA MET A 39 -24.13 7.34 -34.37
C MET A 39 -24.04 5.85 -34.01
N SER A 40 -23.14 5.11 -34.66
CA SER A 40 -23.03 3.66 -34.53
C SER A 40 -22.96 3.18 -33.08
N ASP A 41 -23.79 2.20 -32.74
CA ASP A 41 -24.03 1.59 -31.42
C ASP A 41 -22.85 0.73 -30.90
N ARG A 42 -21.61 1.01 -31.33
CA ARG A 42 -20.41 0.23 -30.95
C ARG A 42 -19.74 0.85 -29.73
N THR A 43 -19.36 0.01 -28.77
CA THR A 43 -18.59 0.45 -27.60
C THR A 43 -17.22 0.97 -28.05
N ARG A 44 -16.78 2.09 -27.47
CA ARG A 44 -15.46 2.65 -27.74
C ARG A 44 -14.36 1.85 -27.06
N LEU A 45 -13.31 1.50 -27.80
CA LEU A 45 -12.11 0.82 -27.30
C LEU A 45 -10.87 1.67 -27.53
N TYR A 46 -10.19 2.05 -26.46
CA TYR A 46 -8.92 2.75 -26.53
C TYR A 46 -7.74 1.76 -26.54
N LEU A 47 -6.77 1.98 -27.43
CA LEU A 47 -5.54 1.18 -27.50
C LEU A 47 -4.35 2.02 -27.07
N LEU A 48 -3.73 1.64 -25.95
CA LEU A 48 -2.62 2.37 -25.33
C LEU A 48 -1.35 1.51 -25.31
N ALA A 49 -0.46 1.75 -26.27
CA ALA A 49 0.78 0.99 -26.38
C ALA A 49 1.81 1.37 -25.29
N GLY A 50 2.88 0.58 -25.18
CA GLY A 50 3.89 0.69 -24.13
C GLY A 50 4.93 1.80 -24.33
N ASN A 51 6.09 1.67 -23.68
CA ASN A 51 7.16 2.67 -23.76
C ASN A 51 7.72 2.78 -25.18
N GLY A 52 7.97 4.00 -25.65
CA GLY A 52 8.53 4.21 -26.99
C GLY A 52 7.53 4.07 -28.14
N SER A 53 6.25 3.90 -27.84
CA SER A 53 5.23 3.63 -28.85
C SER A 53 4.66 4.88 -29.52
N SER A 54 3.97 4.64 -30.63
CA SER A 54 3.09 5.58 -31.32
C SER A 54 1.82 4.87 -31.77
N ALA A 55 0.77 5.62 -32.14
CA ALA A 55 -0.50 5.09 -32.63
C ALA A 55 -0.31 4.10 -33.79
N GLU A 56 0.64 4.39 -34.69
CA GLU A 56 0.98 3.57 -35.87
C GLU A 56 1.32 2.10 -35.53
N TRP A 57 1.72 1.80 -34.28
CA TRP A 57 2.00 0.42 -33.87
C TRP A 57 0.76 -0.47 -33.89
N TRP A 58 -0.43 0.11 -33.99
CA TRP A 58 -1.69 -0.61 -34.07
C TRP A 58 -2.24 -0.73 -35.49
N ASP A 59 -1.61 -0.12 -36.49
CA ASP A 59 -2.17 0.00 -37.85
C ASP A 59 -2.51 -1.36 -38.50
N ASP A 60 -1.72 -2.40 -38.18
CA ASP A 60 -1.98 -3.74 -38.72
C ASP A 60 -3.08 -4.48 -37.96
N ALA A 61 -3.34 -4.11 -36.70
CA ALA A 61 -4.36 -4.74 -35.84
C ALA A 61 -5.73 -4.08 -35.96
N VAL A 62 -5.79 -2.75 -36.06
CA VAL A 62 -7.04 -1.95 -36.13
C VAL A 62 -8.03 -2.47 -37.19
N PRO A 63 -7.63 -2.83 -38.43
CA PRO A 63 -8.55 -3.30 -39.46
C PRO A 63 -9.30 -4.61 -39.12
N TYR A 64 -8.80 -5.40 -38.16
CA TYR A 64 -9.41 -6.67 -37.77
C TYR A 64 -10.52 -6.51 -36.74
N PHE A 65 -10.64 -5.36 -36.08
CA PHE A 65 -11.72 -5.08 -35.13
C PHE A 65 -13.04 -4.79 -35.84
N LYS A 66 -14.11 -5.46 -35.42
CA LYS A 66 -15.46 -5.36 -35.98
C LYS A 66 -16.51 -4.97 -34.93
N ALA A 67 -16.29 -5.29 -33.66
CA ALA A 67 -17.22 -5.06 -32.56
C ALA A 67 -17.04 -3.69 -31.89
N TYR A 68 -15.82 -3.14 -31.92
CA TYR A 68 -15.49 -1.88 -31.24
C TYR A 68 -15.30 -0.69 -32.21
N ASP A 69 -15.55 0.52 -31.71
CA ASP A 69 -15.01 1.77 -32.27
C ASP A 69 -13.62 2.00 -31.67
N VAL A 70 -12.57 1.65 -32.43
CA VAL A 70 -11.20 1.55 -31.93
C VAL A 70 -10.43 2.84 -32.12
N VAL A 71 -9.82 3.34 -31.04
CA VAL A 71 -9.04 4.59 -31.02
C VAL A 71 -7.67 4.36 -30.39
N PRO A 72 -6.59 4.31 -31.19
CA PRO A 72 -5.23 4.37 -30.66
C PRO A 72 -4.95 5.69 -29.93
N LEU A 73 -4.30 5.61 -28.77
CA LEU A 73 -3.96 6.77 -27.95
C LEU A 73 -2.45 7.05 -27.93
N GLU A 74 -2.11 8.34 -27.89
CA GLU A 74 -0.75 8.83 -27.66
C GLU A 74 -0.76 9.83 -26.51
N LEU A 75 -0.19 9.44 -25.37
CA LEU A 75 -0.09 10.32 -24.19
C LEU A 75 0.88 11.50 -24.43
N PRO A 76 0.87 12.54 -23.58
CA PRO A 76 1.81 13.64 -23.70
C PRO A 76 3.28 13.17 -23.78
N GLY A 77 4.00 13.62 -24.80
CA GLY A 77 5.36 13.19 -25.10
C GLY A 77 5.50 11.86 -25.88
N PHE A 78 4.40 11.22 -26.28
CA PHE A 78 4.40 10.04 -27.15
C PHE A 78 3.98 10.40 -28.57
N GLY A 79 4.57 9.71 -29.55
CA GLY A 79 4.22 9.84 -30.97
C GLY A 79 4.01 11.28 -31.46
N SER A 80 2.85 11.53 -32.04
CA SER A 80 2.45 12.81 -32.63
C SER A 80 1.72 13.75 -31.66
N ASN A 81 1.50 13.34 -30.40
CA ASN A 81 0.92 14.23 -29.40
C ASN A 81 1.83 15.47 -29.22
N PRO A 82 1.34 16.71 -29.38
CA PRO A 82 2.17 17.91 -29.33
C PRO A 82 2.61 18.30 -27.91
N GLN A 83 1.93 17.81 -26.88
CA GLN A 83 2.22 18.18 -25.50
C GLN A 83 3.58 17.60 -25.03
N PRO A 84 4.32 18.30 -24.16
CA PRO A 84 5.55 17.77 -23.59
C PRO A 84 5.26 16.56 -22.67
N PRO A 85 6.27 15.71 -22.38
CA PRO A 85 6.13 14.67 -21.37
C PRO A 85 5.66 15.24 -20.02
N CYS A 86 4.77 14.53 -19.33
CA CYS A 86 4.32 14.95 -18.00
C CYS A 86 5.42 14.76 -16.95
N ASP A 87 5.32 15.53 -15.86
CA ASP A 87 6.32 15.56 -14.79
C ASP A 87 6.26 14.35 -13.83
N ASP A 88 5.12 13.66 -13.76
CA ASP A 88 4.91 12.50 -12.88
C ASP A 88 3.78 11.57 -13.36
N LEU A 89 3.65 10.40 -12.72
CA LEU A 89 2.62 9.41 -13.03
C LEU A 89 1.19 9.94 -12.81
N ALA A 90 1.03 10.84 -11.83
CA ALA A 90 -0.26 11.43 -11.53
C ALA A 90 -0.77 12.31 -12.68
N ALA A 91 0.12 13.11 -13.28
CA ALA A 91 -0.19 13.96 -14.42
C ALA A 91 -0.46 13.14 -15.68
N TYR A 92 0.24 12.03 -15.85
CA TYR A 92 -0.07 11.08 -16.93
C TYR A 92 -1.45 10.42 -16.76
N ALA A 93 -1.81 10.00 -15.54
CA ALA A 93 -3.12 9.42 -15.27
C ALA A 93 -4.26 10.43 -15.52
N GLU A 94 -4.06 11.69 -15.15
CA GLU A 94 -5.01 12.79 -15.41
C GLU A 94 -5.13 13.09 -16.91
N ALA A 95 -4.01 13.14 -17.64
CA ALA A 95 -4.02 13.30 -19.09
C ALA A 95 -4.79 12.15 -19.77
N LEU A 96 -4.58 10.91 -19.31
CA LEU A 96 -5.32 9.74 -19.81
C LEU A 96 -6.83 9.87 -19.57
N LEU A 97 -7.25 10.26 -18.36
CA LEU A 97 -8.66 10.48 -18.03
C LEU A 97 -9.29 11.57 -18.90
N ASN A 98 -8.57 12.67 -19.15
CA ASN A 98 -9.06 13.77 -20.01
C ASN A 98 -9.15 13.38 -21.49
N MET A 99 -8.35 12.41 -21.94
CA MET A 99 -8.36 11.91 -23.32
C MET A 99 -9.38 10.80 -23.57
N THR A 100 -9.99 10.24 -22.52
CA THR A 100 -10.86 9.06 -22.59
C THR A 100 -12.25 9.35 -22.05
N GLN A 101 -13.24 8.60 -22.54
CA GLN A 101 -14.63 8.74 -22.12
C GLN A 101 -14.99 7.69 -21.07
N ARG A 102 -15.75 8.09 -20.05
CA ARG A 102 -16.28 7.16 -19.05
C ARG A 102 -17.18 6.12 -19.73
N GLY A 103 -17.09 4.86 -19.29
CA GLY A 103 -17.82 3.73 -19.88
C GLY A 103 -17.17 3.12 -21.13
N SER A 104 -16.00 3.60 -21.55
CA SER A 104 -15.23 2.99 -22.65
C SER A 104 -14.43 1.77 -22.16
N ALA A 105 -13.99 0.94 -23.10
CA ALA A 105 -13.01 -0.10 -22.85
C ALA A 105 -11.60 0.40 -23.15
N ILE A 106 -10.58 -0.18 -22.51
CA ILE A 106 -9.19 0.13 -22.76
C ILE A 106 -8.31 -1.13 -22.78
N VAL A 107 -7.40 -1.19 -23.74
CA VAL A 107 -6.24 -2.08 -23.72
C VAL A 107 -5.00 -1.25 -23.47
N ALA A 108 -4.18 -1.63 -22.49
CA ALA A 108 -2.92 -0.97 -22.21
C ALA A 108 -1.78 -1.98 -22.03
N VAL A 109 -0.58 -1.58 -22.47
CA VAL A 109 0.57 -2.48 -22.53
C VAL A 109 1.71 -1.99 -21.64
N GLY A 110 2.34 -2.91 -20.93
CA GLY A 110 3.65 -2.67 -20.32
C GLY A 110 3.60 -1.58 -19.27
N VAL A 111 4.37 -0.52 -19.49
CA VAL A 111 4.38 0.62 -18.55
C VAL A 111 3.06 1.38 -18.53
N ASN A 112 2.40 1.54 -19.67
CA ASN A 112 1.20 2.39 -19.72
C ASN A 112 -0.02 1.67 -19.13
N ALA A 113 0.05 0.34 -18.95
CA ALA A 113 -0.90 -0.39 -18.12
C ALA A 113 -0.92 0.11 -16.66
N LEU A 114 0.23 0.51 -16.13
CA LEU A 114 0.31 1.12 -14.80
C LEU A 114 -0.46 2.44 -14.74
N LEU A 115 -0.43 3.23 -15.81
CA LEU A 115 -1.16 4.50 -15.85
C LEU A 115 -2.68 4.30 -15.84
N VAL A 116 -3.17 3.22 -16.45
CA VAL A 116 -4.59 2.83 -16.36
C VAL A 116 -4.96 2.54 -14.91
N LEU A 117 -4.14 1.79 -14.17
CA LEU A 117 -4.38 1.51 -12.76
C LEU A 117 -4.37 2.80 -11.90
N HIS A 118 -3.46 3.73 -12.19
CA HIS A 118 -3.45 5.05 -11.54
C HIS A 118 -4.65 5.92 -11.91
N ALA A 119 -5.21 5.76 -13.11
CA ALA A 119 -6.44 6.43 -13.54
C ALA A 119 -7.67 5.84 -12.82
N LEU A 120 -7.76 4.52 -12.72
CA LEU A 120 -8.83 3.82 -11.97
C LEU A 120 -8.82 4.19 -10.48
N GLN A 121 -7.65 4.26 -9.86
CA GLN A 121 -7.52 4.77 -8.48
C GLN A 121 -8.08 6.20 -8.30
N ARG A 122 -8.02 7.05 -9.33
CA ARG A 122 -8.50 8.44 -9.26
C ARG A 122 -9.97 8.56 -9.61
N GLN A 123 -10.43 7.76 -10.56
CA GLN A 123 -11.82 7.72 -11.02
C GLN A 123 -12.26 6.27 -11.17
N PRO A 124 -12.68 5.62 -10.06
CA PRO A 124 -13.23 4.26 -10.12
C PRO A 124 -14.42 4.18 -11.08
N GLY A 125 -14.53 3.06 -11.78
CA GLY A 125 -15.55 2.78 -12.79
C GLY A 125 -15.40 3.62 -14.06
N HIS A 126 -14.24 4.22 -14.33
CA HIS A 126 -14.04 5.00 -15.56
C HIS A 126 -14.10 4.13 -16.81
N PHE A 127 -13.47 2.95 -16.78
CA PHE A 127 -13.50 2.00 -17.88
C PHE A 127 -14.49 0.86 -17.59
N CYS A 128 -15.28 0.47 -18.58
CA CYS A 128 -16.20 -0.69 -18.45
C CYS A 128 -15.45 -2.04 -18.57
N ARG A 129 -14.25 -2.02 -19.18
CA ARG A 129 -13.35 -3.15 -19.33
C ARG A 129 -11.91 -2.64 -19.43
N SER A 130 -11.01 -3.18 -18.61
CA SER A 130 -9.58 -2.83 -18.61
C SER A 130 -8.72 -4.06 -18.87
N VAL A 131 -8.12 -4.14 -20.06
CA VAL A 131 -7.23 -5.24 -20.45
C VAL A 131 -5.77 -4.77 -20.39
N LEU A 132 -5.00 -5.35 -19.48
CA LEU A 132 -3.62 -4.95 -19.20
C LEU A 132 -2.67 -6.07 -19.63
N LEU A 133 -1.95 -5.83 -20.72
CA LEU A 133 -1.00 -6.78 -21.26
C LEU A 133 0.40 -6.57 -20.65
N SER A 134 0.92 -7.59 -19.99
CA SER A 134 2.23 -7.62 -19.35
C SER A 134 2.55 -6.34 -18.56
N PRO A 135 1.78 -5.95 -17.52
CA PRO A 135 2.00 -4.70 -16.80
C PRO A 135 3.36 -4.61 -16.08
N VAL A 136 3.98 -3.43 -16.13
CA VAL A 136 5.22 -3.10 -15.40
C VAL A 136 4.90 -2.52 -14.02
N GLY A 137 5.53 -3.03 -12.96
CA GLY A 137 5.37 -2.47 -11.60
C GLY A 137 5.88 -3.41 -10.50
N ALA A 138 5.60 -4.71 -10.65
CA ALA A 138 6.10 -5.73 -9.73
C ALA A 138 7.64 -5.77 -9.70
N PHE A 139 8.19 -5.96 -8.50
CA PHE A 139 9.62 -6.09 -8.17
C PHE A 139 10.55 -5.03 -8.77
N LEU A 140 10.08 -3.81 -9.08
CA LEU A 140 10.91 -2.76 -9.70
C LEU A 140 12.23 -2.51 -8.95
N TRP A 141 12.25 -2.63 -7.63
CA TRP A 141 13.46 -2.44 -6.81
C TRP A 141 14.51 -3.55 -6.93
N GLN A 142 14.13 -4.72 -7.47
CA GLN A 142 15.04 -5.86 -7.69
C GLN A 142 15.57 -5.88 -9.13
N ARG A 143 14.94 -5.14 -10.05
CA ARG A 143 15.30 -5.16 -11.46
C ARG A 143 16.62 -4.42 -11.68
N ARG A 144 17.54 -5.09 -12.40
CA ARG A 144 18.83 -4.49 -12.79
C ARG A 144 18.70 -3.46 -13.90
N LEU A 145 17.69 -3.60 -14.76
CA LEU A 145 17.51 -2.74 -15.94
C LEU A 145 17.29 -1.26 -15.56
N PRO A 146 16.39 -0.88 -14.62
CA PRO A 146 16.28 0.51 -14.16
C PRO A 146 17.60 1.09 -13.65
N ALA A 147 18.39 0.30 -12.90
CA ALA A 147 19.69 0.75 -12.40
C ALA A 147 20.70 0.99 -13.55
N LEU A 148 20.71 0.12 -14.56
CA LEU A 148 21.53 0.28 -15.77
C LEU A 148 21.10 1.49 -16.60
N MET A 149 19.80 1.79 -16.64
CA MET A 149 19.21 2.91 -17.36
C MET A 149 19.27 4.23 -16.59
N SER A 150 19.77 4.23 -15.34
CA SER A 150 19.85 5.43 -14.52
C SER A 150 20.78 6.51 -15.09
N PRO A 151 21.98 6.19 -15.63
CA PRO A 151 22.85 7.21 -16.21
C PRO A 151 22.28 7.81 -17.51
N MET A 152 22.15 9.14 -17.54
CA MET A 152 21.61 9.89 -18.68
C MET A 152 22.28 9.57 -20.04
N PRO A 153 23.62 9.43 -20.15
CA PRO A 153 24.25 9.05 -21.41
C PRO A 153 23.80 7.67 -21.90
N ILE A 154 23.73 6.67 -21.01
CA ILE A 154 23.36 5.29 -21.34
C ILE A 154 21.94 5.24 -21.89
N ARG A 155 20.97 5.84 -21.16
CA ARG A 155 19.58 5.83 -21.61
C ARG A 155 19.36 6.59 -22.92
N LYS A 156 20.09 7.69 -23.16
CA LYS A 156 20.06 8.40 -24.46
C LYS A 156 20.65 7.55 -25.59
N THR A 157 21.75 6.85 -25.35
CA THR A 157 22.34 5.95 -26.35
C THR A 157 21.40 4.79 -26.67
N ILE A 158 20.78 4.17 -25.67
CA ILE A 158 19.79 3.11 -25.89
C ILE A 158 18.56 3.63 -26.63
N HIS A 159 18.06 4.82 -26.28
CA HIS A 159 16.98 5.47 -27.01
C HIS A 159 17.35 5.69 -28.48
N TRP A 160 18.55 6.19 -28.75
CA TRP A 160 19.06 6.37 -30.10
C TRP A 160 19.18 5.04 -30.87
N LEU A 161 19.68 3.98 -30.23
CA LEU A 161 19.77 2.65 -30.83
C LEU A 161 18.39 2.07 -31.15
N LEU A 162 17.43 2.20 -30.25
CA LEU A 162 16.04 1.77 -30.49
C LEU A 162 15.41 2.58 -31.63
N SER A 163 15.73 3.87 -31.73
CA SER A 163 15.20 4.76 -32.77
C SER A 163 15.76 4.45 -34.17
N ASN A 164 17.05 4.09 -34.26
CA ASN A 164 17.76 3.98 -35.56
C ASN A 164 18.11 2.54 -35.95
N LYS A 165 18.26 1.64 -34.98
CA LYS A 165 18.70 0.23 -35.15
C LYS A 165 17.86 -0.74 -34.29
N PRO A 166 16.51 -0.69 -34.35
CA PRO A 166 15.64 -1.52 -33.51
C PRO A 166 15.85 -3.03 -33.69
N ALA A 167 16.28 -3.48 -34.87
CA ALA A 167 16.58 -4.89 -35.14
C ALA A 167 17.66 -5.49 -34.21
N LEU A 168 18.54 -4.67 -33.60
CA LEU A 168 19.49 -5.13 -32.58
C LEU A 168 18.80 -5.70 -31.34
N PHE A 169 17.54 -5.32 -31.10
CA PHE A 169 16.72 -5.74 -29.98
C PHE A 169 15.64 -6.76 -30.39
N ALA A 170 15.65 -7.28 -31.62
CA ALA A 170 14.64 -8.19 -32.17
C ALA A 170 14.27 -9.33 -31.21
N HIS A 171 15.27 -10.00 -30.64
CA HIS A 171 15.10 -11.12 -29.70
C HIS A 171 14.34 -10.77 -28.40
N LYS A 172 14.21 -9.48 -28.06
CA LYS A 172 13.41 -8.98 -26.93
C LYS A 172 11.99 -8.60 -27.34
N PHE A 173 11.78 -8.30 -28.62
CA PHE A 173 10.49 -7.88 -29.12
C PHE A 173 9.64 -9.10 -29.47
N SER A 174 10.22 -10.03 -30.23
CA SER A 174 9.53 -11.22 -30.70
C SER A 174 10.49 -12.40 -30.83
N ARG A 175 9.94 -13.61 -30.86
CA ARG A 175 10.68 -14.80 -31.33
C ARG A 175 10.62 -14.93 -32.86
N HIS A 176 9.68 -14.25 -33.50
CA HIS A 176 9.58 -14.18 -34.94
C HIS A 176 10.52 -13.10 -35.48
N THR A 177 11.12 -13.37 -36.63
CA THR A 177 11.85 -12.34 -37.37
C THR A 177 10.83 -11.48 -38.10
N TRP A 178 10.71 -10.21 -37.70
CA TRP A 178 9.84 -9.29 -38.41
C TRP A 178 10.40 -8.86 -39.77
N PRO A 179 9.52 -8.58 -40.75
CA PRO A 179 9.84 -7.75 -41.91
C PRO A 179 10.50 -6.41 -41.52
N ALA A 180 11.33 -5.88 -42.42
CA ALA A 180 12.06 -4.63 -42.18
C ALA A 180 11.15 -3.43 -41.87
N GLU A 181 9.95 -3.41 -42.46
CA GLU A 181 8.95 -2.35 -42.25
C GLU A 181 8.46 -2.26 -40.80
N HIS A 182 8.25 -3.38 -40.10
CA HIS A 182 7.84 -3.34 -38.69
C HIS A 182 8.97 -2.83 -37.80
N TYR A 183 10.22 -3.20 -38.08
CA TYR A 183 11.36 -2.63 -37.37
C TYR A 183 11.48 -1.12 -37.63
N GLN A 184 11.29 -0.67 -38.87
CA GLN A 184 11.29 0.77 -39.19
C GLN A 184 10.18 1.51 -38.45
N ARG A 185 8.95 0.97 -38.44
CA ARG A 185 7.82 1.54 -37.70
C ARG A 185 8.08 1.59 -36.18
N MET A 186 8.70 0.54 -35.64
CA MET A 186 9.12 0.52 -34.24
C MET A 186 10.15 1.62 -33.95
N GLY A 187 11.18 1.74 -34.78
CA GLY A 187 12.21 2.77 -34.66
C GLY A 187 11.64 4.19 -34.76
N ALA A 188 10.69 4.42 -35.68
CA ALA A 188 10.00 5.70 -35.81
C ALA A 188 9.19 6.07 -34.55
N GLY A 189 8.50 5.09 -33.95
CA GLY A 189 7.83 5.27 -32.66
C GLY A 189 8.79 5.72 -31.57
N TYR A 190 9.92 5.02 -31.41
CA TYR A 190 10.94 5.41 -30.44
C TYR A 190 11.51 6.80 -30.73
N ALA A 191 11.80 7.13 -31.99
CA ALA A 191 12.35 8.43 -32.38
C ALA A 191 11.41 9.59 -31.99
N ARG A 192 10.09 9.39 -32.07
CA ARG A 192 9.08 10.39 -31.70
C ARG A 192 8.74 10.41 -30.21
N CYS A 193 9.12 9.37 -29.45
CA CYS A 193 8.82 9.28 -28.03
C CYS A 193 9.75 10.15 -27.18
N ARG A 194 9.33 11.40 -26.92
CA ARG A 194 10.00 12.34 -25.99
C ARG A 194 9.91 11.86 -24.54
N ALA A 195 8.90 11.08 -24.20
CA ALA A 195 8.67 10.53 -22.87
C ALA A 195 9.60 9.35 -22.51
N PHE A 196 10.29 8.74 -23.48
CA PHE A 196 11.12 7.55 -23.24
C PHE A 196 12.17 7.77 -22.15
N VAL A 197 12.88 8.91 -22.21
CA VAL A 197 13.96 9.23 -21.26
C VAL A 197 13.40 9.60 -19.88
N PRO A 198 12.43 10.54 -19.76
CA PRO A 198 11.81 10.88 -18.47
C PRO A 198 11.18 9.69 -17.74
N TYR A 199 10.57 8.73 -18.45
CA TYR A 199 9.89 7.59 -17.84
C TYR A 199 10.77 6.80 -16.86
N TRP A 200 12.08 6.72 -17.10
CA TRP A 200 13.03 6.04 -16.20
C TRP A 200 13.15 6.71 -14.83
N ASP A 201 12.86 8.01 -14.75
CA ASP A 201 12.85 8.76 -13.49
C ASP A 201 11.47 8.68 -12.79
N LEU A 202 10.40 8.40 -13.55
CA LEU A 202 9.02 8.30 -13.05
C LEU A 202 8.69 6.92 -12.50
N LEU A 203 9.18 5.86 -13.14
CA LEU A 203 8.90 4.46 -12.80
C LEU A 203 9.87 3.96 -11.72
N ARG A 204 9.50 4.23 -10.47
CA ARG A 204 10.24 3.75 -9.32
C ARG A 204 9.33 2.89 -8.45
N ALA A 205 9.94 2.03 -7.64
CA ALA A 205 9.20 1.20 -6.71
C ALA A 205 8.36 2.03 -5.72
N ASP A 206 8.82 3.23 -5.35
CA ASP A 206 8.11 4.12 -4.42
C ASP A 206 6.91 4.85 -5.02
N THR A 207 6.82 4.94 -6.36
CA THR A 207 5.77 5.69 -7.06
C THR A 207 4.80 4.80 -7.83
N ALA A 208 5.21 3.57 -8.18
CA ALA A 208 4.44 2.72 -9.08
C ALA A 208 3.20 2.11 -8.41
N LEU A 209 3.37 1.48 -7.25
CA LEU A 209 2.35 0.65 -6.62
C LEU A 209 1.50 1.31 -5.50
N PRO A 210 1.82 2.51 -4.96
CA PRO A 210 0.99 3.13 -3.92
C PRO A 210 -0.50 3.14 -4.27
N LEU A 211 -1.30 2.72 -3.28
CA LEU A 211 -2.77 2.70 -3.28
C LEU A 211 -3.42 1.77 -4.33
N LEU A 212 -2.67 0.95 -5.07
CA LEU A 212 -3.25 0.04 -6.06
C LEU A 212 -4.02 -1.13 -5.45
N GLU A 213 -3.77 -1.47 -4.19
CA GLU A 213 -4.52 -2.51 -3.45
C GLU A 213 -6.00 -2.16 -3.23
N TRP A 214 -6.38 -0.90 -3.46
CA TRP A 214 -7.75 -0.38 -3.31
C TRP A 214 -8.47 -0.19 -4.64
N VAL A 215 -7.87 -0.63 -5.75
CA VAL A 215 -8.58 -0.71 -7.03
C VAL A 215 -9.55 -1.88 -6.94
N GLU A 216 -10.84 -1.60 -7.07
CA GLU A 216 -11.93 -2.60 -7.04
C GLU A 216 -12.48 -2.88 -8.45
N ASP A 217 -12.03 -2.12 -9.45
CA ASP A 217 -12.46 -2.24 -10.85
C ASP A 217 -12.16 -3.61 -11.47
N PRO A 218 -12.98 -4.06 -12.45
CA PRO A 218 -12.66 -5.23 -13.25
C PRO A 218 -11.38 -5.02 -14.08
N VAL A 219 -10.42 -5.92 -13.89
CA VAL A 219 -9.12 -5.90 -14.57
C VAL A 219 -8.83 -7.28 -15.15
N GLU A 220 -8.50 -7.32 -16.45
CA GLU A 220 -8.03 -8.51 -17.15
C GLU A 220 -6.53 -8.38 -17.36
N LEU A 221 -5.72 -9.19 -16.67
CA LEU A 221 -4.28 -9.26 -16.92
C LEU A 221 -3.98 -10.33 -17.95
N VAL A 222 -3.18 -9.99 -18.95
CA VAL A 222 -2.80 -10.92 -20.00
C VAL A 222 -1.28 -11.02 -20.09
N TRP A 223 -0.79 -12.25 -20.19
CA TRP A 223 0.62 -12.53 -20.44
C TRP A 223 0.78 -13.57 -21.54
N GLY A 224 1.77 -13.37 -22.39
CA GLY A 224 2.27 -14.41 -23.28
C GLY A 224 3.30 -15.28 -22.57
N ASP A 225 3.23 -16.60 -22.75
CA ASP A 225 4.21 -17.55 -22.18
C ASP A 225 5.61 -17.42 -22.82
N GLN A 226 5.74 -16.65 -23.90
CA GLN A 226 7.00 -16.37 -24.59
C GLN A 226 7.53 -14.95 -24.37
N ASP A 227 6.89 -14.14 -23.51
CA ASP A 227 7.36 -12.79 -23.17
C ASP A 227 8.72 -12.86 -22.46
N ARG A 228 9.76 -12.35 -23.12
CA ARG A 228 11.14 -12.31 -22.61
C ARG A 228 11.49 -11.02 -21.88
N LEU A 229 10.58 -10.03 -21.86
CA LEU A 229 10.77 -8.73 -21.23
C LEU A 229 10.13 -8.68 -19.85
N LEU A 230 8.94 -9.26 -19.72
CA LEU A 230 8.11 -9.29 -18.52
C LEU A 230 7.54 -10.70 -18.35
N GLY A 231 8.30 -11.55 -17.67
CA GLY A 231 7.96 -12.95 -17.49
C GLY A 231 6.66 -13.17 -16.71
N ILE A 232 6.03 -14.30 -17.03
CA ILE A 232 4.73 -14.75 -16.52
C ILE A 232 4.72 -14.94 -14.99
N GLU A 233 5.89 -15.16 -14.38
CA GLU A 233 6.04 -15.33 -12.94
C GLU A 233 5.56 -14.10 -12.15
N GLN A 234 5.47 -12.94 -12.79
CA GLN A 234 4.98 -11.71 -12.17
C GLN A 234 3.44 -11.66 -12.06
N ALA A 235 2.71 -12.54 -12.73
CA ALA A 235 1.25 -12.60 -12.63
C ALA A 235 0.81 -12.88 -11.19
N ALA A 236 1.52 -13.76 -10.47
CA ALA A 236 1.29 -14.03 -9.06
C ALA A 236 1.46 -12.76 -8.21
N ALA A 237 2.53 -11.99 -8.44
CA ALA A 237 2.78 -10.74 -7.74
C ALA A 237 1.66 -9.72 -7.98
N TRP A 238 1.19 -9.59 -9.22
CA TRP A 238 0.09 -8.68 -9.55
C TRP A 238 -1.24 -9.08 -8.93
N SER A 239 -1.50 -10.37 -8.75
CA SER A 239 -2.69 -10.83 -8.01
C SER A 239 -2.71 -10.36 -6.57
N ALA A 240 -1.54 -10.26 -5.94
CA ALA A 240 -1.39 -9.77 -4.57
C ALA A 240 -1.34 -8.24 -4.48
N ILE A 241 -0.79 -7.56 -5.50
CA ILE A 241 -0.79 -6.08 -5.58
C ILE A 241 -2.22 -5.56 -5.76
N LEU A 242 -3.01 -6.18 -6.65
CA LEU A 242 -4.40 -5.82 -6.92
C LEU A 242 -5.35 -6.68 -6.09
N ALA A 243 -5.15 -6.71 -4.77
CA ALA A 243 -5.80 -7.66 -3.86
C ALA A 243 -7.34 -7.56 -3.78
N ARG A 244 -7.92 -6.44 -4.23
CA ARG A 244 -9.36 -6.15 -4.17
C ARG A 244 -10.03 -5.97 -5.54
N ALA A 245 -9.25 -6.04 -6.62
CA ALA A 245 -9.78 -5.90 -7.97
C ALA A 245 -10.57 -7.16 -8.37
N ASP A 246 -11.61 -7.02 -9.18
CA ASP A 246 -12.18 -8.17 -9.90
C ASP A 246 -11.20 -8.62 -10.99
N LEU A 247 -10.28 -9.51 -10.59
CA LEU A 247 -9.07 -9.81 -11.35
C LEU A 247 -9.17 -11.16 -12.06
N THR A 248 -9.07 -11.12 -13.38
CA THR A 248 -8.88 -12.32 -14.21
C THR A 248 -7.52 -12.33 -14.88
N ILE A 249 -6.97 -13.53 -15.10
CA ILE A 249 -5.65 -13.71 -15.69
C ILE A 249 -5.74 -14.67 -16.89
N THR A 250 -5.27 -14.19 -18.04
CA THR A 250 -5.17 -14.97 -19.27
C THR A 250 -3.71 -15.20 -19.61
N LEU A 251 -3.32 -16.47 -19.70
CA LEU A 251 -1.98 -16.89 -20.12
C LEU A 251 -2.10 -17.41 -21.55
N LYS A 252 -1.55 -16.68 -22.53
CA LYS A 252 -1.64 -17.03 -23.95
C LYS A 252 -0.40 -17.79 -24.42
N PRO A 253 -0.55 -19.05 -24.85
CA PRO A 253 0.54 -19.83 -25.44
C PRO A 253 1.04 -19.18 -26.73
N GLY A 254 2.35 -19.18 -26.95
CA GLY A 254 2.97 -18.67 -28.17
C GLY A 254 3.17 -17.16 -28.21
N TRP A 255 2.42 -16.40 -27.41
CA TRP A 255 2.48 -14.94 -27.45
C TRP A 255 3.81 -14.40 -26.88
N GLY A 256 4.43 -13.51 -27.66
CA GLY A 256 5.57 -12.69 -27.23
C GLY A 256 5.14 -11.41 -26.52
N HIS A 257 6.01 -10.38 -26.56
CA HIS A 257 5.71 -9.09 -25.92
C HIS A 257 4.78 -8.19 -26.76
N TYR A 258 4.77 -8.38 -28.09
CA TYR A 258 3.98 -7.57 -29.04
C TYR A 258 3.01 -8.43 -29.88
N PRO A 259 2.04 -9.15 -29.27
CA PRO A 259 1.15 -10.06 -29.99
C PRO A 259 0.31 -9.38 -31.09
N TRP A 260 -0.02 -8.10 -30.93
CA TRP A 260 -0.74 -7.34 -31.97
C TRP A 260 0.12 -6.97 -33.19
N ILE A 261 1.45 -7.12 -33.10
CA ILE A 261 2.38 -7.00 -34.24
C ILE A 261 2.68 -8.40 -34.79
N ASP A 262 2.93 -9.37 -33.89
CA ASP A 262 3.26 -10.75 -34.28
C ASP A 262 2.10 -11.45 -35.00
N SER A 263 0.86 -11.23 -34.55
CA SER A 263 -0.35 -11.90 -35.07
C SER A 263 -1.59 -11.00 -34.90
N PRO A 264 -1.68 -9.90 -35.68
CA PRO A 264 -2.71 -8.86 -35.50
C PRO A 264 -4.15 -9.38 -35.57
N ALA A 265 -4.45 -10.28 -36.51
CA ALA A 265 -5.78 -10.84 -36.68
C ALA A 265 -6.21 -11.72 -35.50
N GLU A 266 -5.30 -12.56 -35.01
CA GLU A 266 -5.52 -13.42 -33.85
C GLU A 266 -5.74 -12.56 -32.59
N PHE A 267 -4.90 -11.55 -32.39
CA PHE A 267 -5.00 -10.64 -31.26
C PHE A 267 -6.36 -9.91 -31.23
N ALA A 268 -6.77 -9.34 -32.36
CA ALA A 268 -8.05 -8.63 -32.45
C ALA A 268 -9.24 -9.59 -32.25
N HIS A 269 -9.22 -10.76 -32.89
CA HIS A 269 -10.28 -11.75 -32.75
C HIS A 269 -10.42 -12.25 -31.31
N TRP A 270 -9.30 -12.53 -30.63
CA TRP A 270 -9.30 -12.90 -29.22
C TRP A 270 -9.89 -11.79 -28.34
N LEU A 271 -9.50 -10.53 -28.56
CA LEU A 271 -9.99 -9.44 -27.74
C LEU A 271 -11.52 -9.25 -27.91
N GLU A 272 -12.03 -9.48 -29.11
CA GLU A 272 -13.47 -9.41 -29.44
C GLU A 272 -14.27 -10.64 -29.04
N SER A 273 -13.65 -11.81 -28.90
CA SER A 273 -14.35 -13.04 -28.50
C SER A 273 -14.93 -12.94 -27.09
N GLY A 274 -14.35 -12.08 -26.26
CA GLY A 274 -14.72 -11.95 -24.85
C GLY A 274 -14.27 -13.15 -24.01
N GLU A 275 -13.37 -14.00 -24.54
CA GLU A 275 -12.75 -15.09 -23.79
C GLU A 275 -12.10 -14.55 -22.51
N ARG A 276 -12.59 -15.02 -21.36
CA ARG A 276 -12.08 -14.62 -20.05
C ARG A 276 -11.05 -15.62 -19.56
N GLY A 277 -10.02 -15.09 -18.90
CA GLY A 277 -9.06 -15.90 -18.17
C GLY A 277 -9.66 -16.52 -16.91
N PHE A 278 -8.82 -17.21 -16.14
CA PHE A 278 -9.22 -17.74 -14.84
C PHE A 278 -9.24 -16.61 -13.79
N ILE A 279 -10.03 -16.77 -12.74
CA ILE A 279 -10.16 -15.78 -11.66
C ILE A 279 -8.96 -15.91 -10.72
N ALA A 280 -8.28 -14.81 -10.46
CA ALA A 280 -6.99 -14.83 -9.75
C ALA A 280 -7.12 -14.99 -8.23
N HIS A 281 -8.20 -14.50 -7.63
CA HIS A 281 -8.38 -14.44 -6.18
C HIS A 281 -9.16 -15.61 -5.59
N THR A 282 -9.17 -16.73 -6.28
CA THR A 282 -9.65 -18.00 -5.75
C THR A 282 -8.49 -18.88 -5.27
N LYS A 283 -8.81 -19.95 -4.54
CA LYS A 283 -7.86 -20.98 -4.15
C LYS A 283 -7.19 -21.59 -5.38
N GLY A 284 -8.00 -21.97 -6.37
CA GLY A 284 -7.54 -22.50 -7.65
C GLY A 284 -6.63 -21.54 -8.40
N GLY A 285 -7.07 -20.27 -8.53
CA GLY A 285 -6.32 -19.21 -9.17
C GLY A 285 -4.95 -18.98 -8.55
N ARG A 286 -4.87 -18.87 -7.22
CA ARG A 286 -3.59 -18.65 -6.52
C ARG A 286 -2.66 -19.85 -6.57
N LEU A 287 -3.18 -21.07 -6.49
CA LEU A 287 -2.37 -22.28 -6.66
C LEU A 287 -1.80 -22.38 -8.08
N ARG A 288 -2.61 -22.08 -9.10
CA ARG A 288 -2.16 -22.03 -10.49
C ARG A 288 -1.06 -20.99 -10.69
N LEU A 289 -1.23 -19.80 -10.11
CA LEU A 289 -0.23 -18.73 -10.16
C LEU A 289 1.07 -19.12 -9.43
N ALA A 290 0.96 -19.71 -8.24
CA ALA A 290 2.12 -20.18 -7.48
C ALA A 290 2.89 -21.27 -8.24
N ALA A 291 2.19 -22.25 -8.81
CA ALA A 291 2.77 -23.29 -9.65
C ALA A 291 3.48 -22.70 -10.88
N SER A 292 2.84 -21.74 -11.56
CA SER A 292 3.45 -21.04 -12.72
C SER A 292 4.71 -20.24 -12.36
N ALA A 293 4.83 -19.82 -11.10
CA ALA A 293 5.99 -19.14 -10.55
C ALA A 293 7.05 -20.09 -9.94
N GLY A 294 6.87 -21.41 -10.10
CA GLY A 294 7.81 -22.44 -9.67
C GLY A 294 7.72 -22.85 -8.20
N GLN A 295 6.64 -22.51 -7.49
CA GLN A 295 6.40 -23.04 -6.14
C GLN A 295 5.99 -24.52 -6.21
N PRO A 296 6.39 -25.35 -5.21
CA PRO A 296 6.02 -26.76 -5.16
C PRO A 296 4.55 -26.91 -4.75
N VAL A 297 3.66 -26.86 -5.73
CA VAL A 297 2.22 -27.05 -5.57
C VAL A 297 1.86 -28.47 -6.04
N PRO A 298 1.11 -29.28 -5.27
CA PRO A 298 0.61 -30.56 -5.76
C PRO A 298 -0.25 -30.34 -7.00
N GLU A 299 -0.13 -31.21 -8.00
CA GLU A 299 -0.90 -31.10 -9.26
C GLU A 299 -2.38 -30.86 -8.97
N ALA A 300 -2.95 -29.84 -9.61
CA ALA A 300 -4.30 -29.39 -9.34
C ALA A 300 -5.01 -28.94 -10.63
N LEU A 301 -6.31 -29.21 -10.68
CA LEU A 301 -7.23 -28.76 -11.71
C LEU A 301 -8.34 -27.93 -11.06
N SER A 302 -8.62 -26.76 -11.61
CA SER A 302 -9.78 -25.94 -11.24
C SER A 302 -10.92 -26.23 -12.21
N VAL A 303 -12.08 -26.58 -11.66
CA VAL A 303 -13.29 -26.94 -12.40
C VAL A 303 -14.36 -25.91 -12.09
N VAL A 304 -14.62 -25.03 -13.06
CA VAL A 304 -15.70 -24.04 -12.97
C VAL A 304 -16.99 -24.64 -13.53
N GLN A 305 -18.12 -24.35 -12.90
CA GLN A 305 -19.41 -24.83 -13.37
C GLN A 305 -19.69 -24.34 -14.80
N GLY A 306 -19.93 -25.27 -15.73
CA GLY A 306 -20.19 -24.97 -17.14
C GLY A 306 -18.95 -24.90 -18.03
N ASP A 307 -17.74 -24.95 -17.47
CA ASP A 307 -16.51 -25.11 -18.23
C ASP A 307 -16.30 -26.58 -18.62
N GLY A 308 -15.84 -26.83 -19.85
CA GLY A 308 -15.56 -28.17 -20.38
C GLY A 308 -14.27 -28.81 -19.84
N ALA A 309 -13.94 -28.60 -18.56
CA ALA A 309 -12.72 -29.13 -17.96
C ALA A 309 -12.71 -30.67 -18.00
N ASP A 310 -11.66 -31.26 -18.60
CA ASP A 310 -11.54 -32.71 -18.73
C ASP A 310 -10.97 -33.34 -17.46
N ILE A 311 -11.84 -33.50 -16.45
CA ILE A 311 -11.52 -34.16 -15.18
C ILE A 311 -11.02 -35.59 -15.44
N SER A 312 -11.63 -36.31 -16.39
CA SER A 312 -11.30 -37.70 -16.67
C SER A 312 -9.86 -37.86 -17.16
N ALA A 313 -9.43 -37.04 -18.12
CA ALA A 313 -8.04 -37.06 -18.60
C ALA A 313 -7.03 -36.68 -17.51
N PHE A 314 -7.37 -35.67 -16.69
CA PHE A 314 -6.51 -35.25 -15.58
C PHE A 314 -6.31 -36.37 -14.54
N LEU A 315 -7.38 -37.05 -14.15
CA LEU A 315 -7.31 -38.18 -13.21
C LEU A 315 -6.58 -39.39 -13.82
N ALA A 316 -6.80 -39.68 -15.10
CA ALA A 316 -6.17 -40.80 -15.80
C ALA A 316 -4.64 -40.64 -15.93
N ALA A 317 -4.13 -39.41 -15.89
CA ALA A 317 -2.69 -39.14 -15.91
C ALA A 317 -1.96 -39.64 -14.64
N GLN A 318 -2.70 -39.83 -13.53
CA GLN A 318 -2.16 -40.29 -12.25
C GLN A 318 -3.09 -41.32 -11.59
N PRO A 319 -3.16 -42.56 -12.12
CA PRO A 319 -4.17 -43.54 -11.71
C PRO A 319 -4.04 -44.00 -10.26
N GLU A 320 -2.83 -43.98 -9.71
CA GLU A 320 -2.54 -44.38 -8.32
C GLU A 320 -2.69 -43.23 -7.31
N ALA A 321 -2.99 -42.01 -7.78
CA ALA A 321 -3.14 -40.85 -6.91
C ALA A 321 -4.48 -40.85 -6.18
N ILE A 322 -4.44 -40.38 -4.93
CA ILE A 322 -5.61 -39.97 -4.17
C ILE A 322 -5.75 -38.45 -4.22
N TRP A 323 -6.97 -37.94 -4.07
CA TRP A 323 -7.32 -36.56 -4.39
C TRP A 323 -7.97 -35.85 -3.21
N ALA A 324 -7.75 -34.54 -3.16
CA ALA A 324 -8.50 -33.60 -2.36
C ALA A 324 -9.43 -32.81 -3.30
N VAL A 325 -10.73 -32.78 -3.01
CA VAL A 325 -11.74 -32.02 -3.75
C VAL A 325 -12.22 -30.89 -2.86
N ARG A 326 -11.85 -29.65 -3.19
CA ARG A 326 -11.96 -28.47 -2.32
C ARG A 326 -12.85 -27.40 -2.95
N SER A 327 -13.74 -26.78 -2.17
CA SER A 327 -14.42 -25.56 -2.60
C SER A 327 -13.44 -24.41 -2.84
N SER A 328 -13.75 -23.53 -3.78
CA SER A 328 -12.92 -22.37 -4.17
C SER A 328 -13.81 -21.19 -4.59
N SER A 329 -14.76 -20.80 -3.74
CA SER A 329 -15.73 -19.76 -4.12
C SER A 329 -15.07 -18.37 -4.24
N PHE A 330 -15.66 -17.49 -5.06
CA PHE A 330 -15.10 -16.16 -5.33
C PHE A 330 -15.06 -15.25 -4.10
N GLY A 331 -15.87 -15.53 -3.09
CA GLY A 331 -15.90 -14.80 -1.81
C GLY A 331 -15.11 -15.45 -0.67
N GLU A 332 -14.52 -16.64 -0.89
CA GLU A 332 -13.85 -17.42 0.18
C GLU A 332 -12.50 -16.82 0.59
N ASP A 333 -11.71 -16.37 -0.40
CA ASP A 333 -10.28 -16.08 -0.27
C ASP A 333 -9.93 -14.59 -0.53
N GLN A 334 -10.88 -13.69 -0.24
CA GLN A 334 -10.72 -12.25 -0.39
C GLN A 334 -9.80 -11.66 0.69
N ALA A 335 -9.15 -10.53 0.39
CA ALA A 335 -8.18 -9.91 1.31
C ALA A 335 -8.78 -9.45 2.65
N ASP A 336 -10.03 -8.97 2.63
CA ASP A 336 -10.72 -8.36 3.78
C ASP A 336 -11.79 -9.26 4.42
N ALA A 337 -12.01 -10.48 3.90
CA ALA A 337 -13.02 -11.39 4.41
C ALA A 337 -12.48 -12.82 4.41
N ALA A 338 -12.27 -13.37 5.62
CA ALA A 338 -12.00 -14.79 5.81
C ALA A 338 -13.29 -15.46 6.28
N ASN A 339 -13.90 -16.26 5.40
CA ASN A 339 -15.07 -17.05 5.76
C ASN A 339 -14.66 -18.42 6.33
N ALA A 340 -14.11 -18.42 7.53
CA ALA A 340 -13.82 -19.66 8.24
C ALA A 340 -15.12 -20.46 8.45
N GLY A 341 -15.15 -21.72 8.02
CA GLY A 341 -16.28 -22.64 8.21
C GLY A 341 -17.35 -22.67 7.12
N LEU A 342 -17.14 -21.97 5.98
CA LEU A 342 -18.03 -22.07 4.80
C LEU A 342 -17.47 -22.96 3.68
N SER A 343 -16.30 -23.56 3.87
CA SER A 343 -15.61 -24.35 2.86
C SER A 343 -15.80 -25.85 3.08
N THR A 344 -16.26 -26.55 2.05
CA THR A 344 -16.38 -28.01 2.03
C THR A 344 -15.15 -28.59 1.34
N THR A 345 -14.49 -29.55 1.98
CA THR A 345 -13.34 -30.25 1.42
C THR A 345 -13.48 -31.76 1.66
N PHE A 346 -13.34 -32.54 0.59
CA PHE A 346 -13.26 -34.00 0.64
C PHE A 346 -11.80 -34.42 0.46
N LEU A 347 -11.27 -35.20 1.40
CA LEU A 347 -9.87 -35.63 1.40
C LEU A 347 -9.76 -37.12 1.08
N ARG A 348 -8.61 -37.53 0.53
CA ARG A 348 -8.27 -38.93 0.23
C ARG A 348 -9.28 -39.62 -0.70
N GLU A 349 -9.90 -38.86 -1.60
CA GLU A 349 -10.87 -39.40 -2.54
C GLU A 349 -10.15 -40.19 -3.65
N PRO A 350 -10.52 -41.45 -3.92
CA PRO A 350 -10.02 -42.17 -5.08
C PRO A 350 -10.56 -41.54 -6.37
N ALA A 351 -9.84 -41.71 -7.48
CA ALA A 351 -10.18 -41.08 -8.77
C ALA A 351 -11.64 -41.30 -9.20
N HIS A 352 -12.23 -42.48 -8.96
CA HIS A 352 -13.61 -42.78 -9.34
C HIS A 352 -14.67 -41.97 -8.56
N ASN A 353 -14.35 -41.44 -7.38
CA ASN A 353 -15.28 -40.63 -6.57
C ASN A 353 -15.23 -39.13 -6.94
N VAL A 354 -14.12 -38.66 -7.51
CA VAL A 354 -13.89 -37.23 -7.75
C VAL A 354 -15.01 -36.56 -8.55
N PRO A 355 -15.50 -37.12 -9.69
CA PRO A 355 -16.57 -36.47 -10.44
C PRO A 355 -17.87 -36.27 -9.63
N ALA A 356 -18.22 -37.23 -8.77
CA ALA A 356 -19.39 -37.14 -7.91
C ALA A 356 -19.24 -36.05 -6.85
N ARG A 357 -18.04 -35.89 -6.26
CA ARG A 357 -17.75 -34.81 -5.30
C ARG A 357 -17.76 -33.43 -5.93
N VAL A 358 -17.24 -33.30 -7.16
CA VAL A 358 -17.29 -32.05 -7.91
C VAL A 358 -18.75 -31.66 -8.19
N ALA A 359 -19.56 -32.60 -8.67
CA ALA A 359 -20.99 -32.36 -8.91
C ALA A 359 -21.73 -31.94 -7.63
N GLN A 360 -21.44 -32.62 -6.51
CA GLN A 360 -22.01 -32.27 -5.21
C GLN A 360 -21.72 -30.81 -4.82
N LEU A 361 -20.47 -30.35 -4.94
CA LEU A 361 -20.12 -28.97 -4.59
C LEU A 361 -20.79 -27.94 -5.52
N HIS A 362 -20.91 -28.23 -6.81
CA HIS A 362 -21.63 -27.37 -7.75
C HIS A 362 -23.13 -27.30 -7.43
N GLU A 363 -23.75 -28.41 -7.01
CA GLU A 363 -25.15 -28.44 -6.54
C GLU A 363 -25.34 -27.63 -5.25
N GLU A 364 -24.33 -27.60 -4.37
CA GLU A 364 -24.27 -26.76 -3.18
C GLU A 364 -24.02 -25.26 -3.50
N GLY A 365 -23.83 -24.91 -4.78
CA GLY A 365 -23.69 -23.53 -5.25
C GLY A 365 -22.25 -23.02 -5.30
N VAL A 366 -21.24 -23.88 -5.18
CA VAL A 366 -19.83 -23.51 -5.34
C VAL A 366 -19.53 -23.27 -6.82
N GLU A 367 -18.99 -22.11 -7.18
CA GLU A 367 -18.75 -21.77 -8.59
C GLU A 367 -17.50 -22.44 -9.17
N GLU A 368 -16.46 -22.61 -8.36
CA GLU A 368 -15.19 -23.25 -8.72
C GLU A 368 -14.80 -24.30 -7.69
N VAL A 369 -14.42 -25.48 -8.18
CA VAL A 369 -13.95 -26.61 -7.37
C VAL A 369 -12.50 -26.92 -7.74
N VAL A 370 -11.63 -27.09 -6.75
CA VAL A 370 -10.24 -27.49 -6.94
C VAL A 370 -10.09 -28.98 -6.68
N VAL A 371 -9.68 -29.73 -7.70
CA VAL A 371 -9.27 -31.13 -7.60
C VAL A 371 -7.75 -31.15 -7.53
N GLN A 372 -7.19 -31.43 -6.36
CA GLN A 372 -5.75 -31.36 -6.07
C GLN A 372 -5.23 -32.74 -5.64
N ARG A 373 -4.05 -33.15 -6.10
CA ARG A 373 -3.41 -34.38 -5.63
C ARG A 373 -3.21 -34.30 -4.12
N PHE A 374 -3.74 -35.28 -3.40
CA PHE A 374 -3.59 -35.36 -1.96
C PHE A 374 -2.14 -35.72 -1.60
N VAL A 375 -1.55 -34.92 -0.71
CA VAL A 375 -0.23 -35.18 -0.13
C VAL A 375 -0.45 -35.86 1.20
N THR A 376 0.24 -36.96 1.47
CA THR A 376 0.25 -37.59 2.80
C THR A 376 1.38 -36.98 3.63
N PRO A 377 1.09 -36.03 4.54
CA PRO A 377 2.12 -35.36 5.31
C PRO A 377 2.67 -36.22 6.45
N VAL A 378 3.96 -36.06 6.72
CA VAL A 378 4.59 -36.34 8.02
C VAL A 378 4.30 -35.19 8.99
N LEU A 379 4.39 -33.94 8.49
CA LEU A 379 4.00 -32.73 9.21
C LEU A 379 3.15 -31.87 8.30
N SER A 380 2.15 -31.19 8.85
CA SER A 380 1.42 -30.16 8.12
C SER A 380 1.00 -29.04 9.06
N GLY A 381 0.79 -27.87 8.50
CA GLY A 381 0.60 -26.68 9.30
C GLY A 381 -0.01 -25.51 8.54
N ILE A 382 -0.42 -24.54 9.33
CA ILE A 382 -0.83 -23.22 8.90
C ILE A 382 0.27 -22.25 9.34
N ALA A 383 0.60 -21.30 8.48
CA ALA A 383 1.59 -20.28 8.75
C ALA A 383 1.05 -18.90 8.37
N PHE A 384 0.97 -17.99 9.32
CA PHE A 384 0.78 -16.57 9.05
C PHE A 384 2.15 -15.96 8.82
N VAL A 385 2.41 -15.59 7.57
CA VAL A 385 3.75 -15.24 7.10
C VAL A 385 3.80 -13.74 6.77
N ARG A 386 4.75 -13.05 7.39
CA ARG A 386 5.26 -11.74 6.96
C ARG A 386 6.77 -11.84 6.80
N HIS A 387 7.41 -10.87 6.14
CA HIS A 387 8.86 -10.99 5.90
C HIS A 387 9.69 -10.86 7.20
N LEU A 388 9.14 -10.18 8.21
CA LEU A 388 9.80 -9.99 9.50
C LEU A 388 9.56 -11.15 10.48
N SER A 389 8.49 -11.92 10.32
CA SER A 389 8.04 -12.93 11.28
C SER A 389 7.14 -13.97 10.65
N VAL A 390 7.15 -15.17 11.21
CA VAL A 390 6.25 -16.27 10.85
C VAL A 390 5.60 -16.79 12.12
N GLU A 391 4.28 -16.83 12.16
CA GLU A 391 3.49 -17.43 13.24
C GLU A 391 2.96 -18.78 12.75
N LEU A 392 3.41 -19.85 13.39
CA LEU A 392 3.20 -21.23 12.98
C LEU A 392 2.22 -21.94 13.89
N GLU A 393 1.33 -22.72 13.28
CA GLU A 393 0.57 -23.80 13.93
C GLU A 393 0.77 -25.09 13.13
N TRP A 394 1.20 -26.17 13.77
CA TRP A 394 1.45 -27.44 13.06
C TRP A 394 1.15 -28.67 13.89
N VAL A 395 0.93 -29.79 13.19
CA VAL A 395 0.65 -31.11 13.75
C VAL A 395 1.51 -32.19 13.07
N GLU A 396 1.66 -33.32 13.75
CA GLU A 396 2.13 -34.56 13.13
C GLU A 396 0.99 -35.18 12.31
N GLY A 397 1.27 -35.59 11.08
CA GLY A 397 0.26 -36.01 10.12
C GLY A 397 -0.49 -34.83 9.50
N HIS A 398 -1.78 -35.03 9.20
CA HIS A 398 -2.60 -34.12 8.38
C HIS A 398 -3.39 -33.09 9.23
N LEU A 399 -3.56 -31.88 8.68
CA LEU A 399 -4.28 -30.75 9.27
C LEU A 399 -5.75 -31.03 9.64
N GLU A 400 -6.36 -32.07 9.08
CA GLU A 400 -7.73 -32.51 9.41
C GLU A 400 -7.89 -32.78 10.92
N SER A 401 -6.85 -33.30 11.58
CA SER A 401 -6.83 -33.50 13.04
C SER A 401 -7.01 -32.22 13.85
N LEU A 402 -6.64 -31.06 13.27
CA LEU A 402 -6.86 -29.73 13.86
C LEU A 402 -8.32 -29.29 13.68
N ALA A 403 -8.87 -29.49 12.48
CA ALA A 403 -10.24 -29.11 12.14
C ALA A 403 -11.27 -29.89 12.97
N ASP A 404 -11.01 -31.17 13.25
CA ASP A 404 -11.87 -32.03 14.06
C ASP A 404 -11.71 -31.81 15.58
N GLY A 405 -10.77 -30.95 16.00
CA GLY A 405 -10.46 -30.70 17.41
C GLY A 405 -9.83 -31.90 18.14
N LEU A 406 -9.31 -32.87 17.40
CA LEU A 406 -8.73 -34.11 17.93
C LEU A 406 -7.27 -33.94 18.37
N ALA A 407 -6.57 -32.92 17.87
CA ALA A 407 -5.18 -32.63 18.19
C ALA A 407 -4.99 -31.18 18.66
N THR A 408 -4.12 -30.98 19.65
CA THR A 408 -3.64 -29.63 20.01
C THR A 408 -2.42 -29.30 19.15
N PRO A 409 -2.44 -28.20 18.35
CA PRO A 409 -1.31 -27.86 17.51
C PRO A 409 -0.11 -27.41 18.34
N ARG A 410 1.09 -27.70 17.84
CA ARG A 410 2.30 -27.01 18.29
C ARG A 410 2.31 -25.61 17.69
N ARG A 411 2.87 -24.65 18.44
CA ARG A 411 2.89 -23.23 18.07
C ARG A 411 4.27 -22.64 18.25
N ALA A 412 4.67 -21.80 17.30
CA ALA A 412 5.91 -21.03 17.39
C ALA A 412 5.78 -19.71 16.64
N VAL A 413 6.47 -18.69 17.13
CA VAL A 413 6.66 -17.43 16.41
C VAL A 413 8.15 -17.29 16.15
N ILE A 414 8.53 -17.27 14.88
CA ILE A 414 9.90 -17.14 14.43
C ILE A 414 10.07 -15.74 13.87
N SER A 415 10.99 -14.94 14.40
CA SER A 415 11.28 -13.61 13.87
C SER A 415 12.75 -13.39 13.58
N ARG A 416 13.04 -12.63 12.52
CA ARG A 416 14.40 -12.18 12.23
C ARG A 416 14.84 -10.95 13.07
N LEU A 417 13.92 -10.31 13.78
CA LEU A 417 14.19 -9.13 14.61
C LEU A 417 14.84 -9.50 15.95
N GLY A 418 14.61 -10.72 16.44
CA GLY A 418 15.24 -11.26 17.65
C GLY A 418 14.24 -11.91 18.60
N GLU A 419 14.71 -12.20 19.82
CA GLU A 419 13.96 -12.97 20.82
C GLU A 419 12.68 -12.27 21.28
N SER A 420 12.65 -10.93 21.39
CA SER A 420 11.44 -10.22 21.84
C SER A 420 10.24 -10.42 20.90
N TRP A 421 10.50 -10.66 19.62
CA TRP A 421 9.48 -10.94 18.60
C TRP A 421 9.23 -12.43 18.39
N SER A 422 10.00 -13.30 19.04
CA SER A 422 9.90 -14.75 18.89
C SER A 422 9.19 -15.36 20.11
N SER A 423 8.61 -16.54 19.94
CA SER A 423 8.08 -17.33 21.06
C SER A 423 8.07 -18.81 20.71
N HIS A 424 8.61 -19.64 21.61
CA HIS A 424 8.85 -21.07 21.36
C HIS A 424 9.78 -21.30 20.14
N SER A 425 10.17 -22.55 19.90
CA SER A 425 11.00 -22.96 18.75
C SER A 425 10.23 -23.89 17.84
N PHE A 426 10.61 -23.91 16.56
CA PHE A 426 10.26 -25.03 15.69
C PHE A 426 11.40 -26.06 15.78
N ASP A 427 11.14 -27.16 16.48
CA ASP A 427 12.12 -28.23 16.63
C ASP A 427 12.22 -29.04 15.33
N THR A 428 13.45 -29.42 14.96
CA THR A 428 13.67 -30.24 13.76
C THR A 428 12.99 -31.59 13.92
N ALA A 429 12.15 -31.94 12.95
CA ALA A 429 11.41 -33.20 12.92
C ALA A 429 11.43 -33.78 11.51
N ASP A 430 11.73 -35.08 11.39
CA ASP A 430 11.72 -35.83 10.12
C ASP A 430 12.46 -35.14 8.96
N GLY A 431 13.62 -34.55 9.27
CA GLY A 431 14.47 -33.84 8.30
C GLY A 431 14.03 -32.39 8.00
N LEU A 432 12.85 -31.97 8.43
CA LEU A 432 12.39 -30.58 8.29
C LEU A 432 12.99 -29.72 9.40
N THR A 433 13.85 -28.77 9.02
CA THR A 433 14.43 -27.78 9.95
C THR A 433 13.66 -26.46 9.92
N GLN A 434 13.74 -25.68 11.00
CA GLN A 434 13.21 -24.32 11.06
C GLN A 434 13.71 -23.44 9.89
N ALA A 435 14.99 -23.60 9.51
CA ALA A 435 15.58 -22.82 8.43
C ALA A 435 14.99 -23.18 7.06
N LEU A 436 14.75 -24.48 6.80
CA LEU A 436 14.13 -24.94 5.56
C LEU A 436 12.68 -24.46 5.45
N LEU A 437 11.89 -24.59 6.52
CA LEU A 437 10.52 -24.10 6.57
C LEU A 437 10.47 -22.57 6.37
N TRP A 438 11.33 -21.82 7.05
CA TRP A 438 11.44 -20.37 6.87
C TRP A 438 11.73 -20.00 5.41
N GLN A 439 12.71 -20.66 4.77
CA GLN A 439 13.08 -20.38 3.38
C GLN A 439 11.92 -20.65 2.41
N PHE A 440 11.20 -21.75 2.61
CA PHE A 440 10.01 -22.08 1.82
C PHE A 440 8.93 -21.01 1.96
N LEU A 441 8.54 -20.66 3.18
CA LEU A 441 7.48 -19.67 3.45
C LEU A 441 7.85 -18.26 2.93
N GLN A 442 9.12 -17.86 3.06
CA GLN A 442 9.61 -16.61 2.47
C GLN A 442 9.66 -16.67 0.94
N GLY A 443 9.89 -17.85 0.37
CA GLY A 443 9.77 -18.10 -1.08
C GLY A 443 8.34 -17.87 -1.58
N VAL A 444 7.34 -18.40 -0.87
CA VAL A 444 5.92 -18.18 -1.16
C VAL A 444 5.58 -16.69 -1.08
N LEU A 445 5.95 -16.00 0.00
CA LEU A 445 5.76 -14.55 0.12
C LEU A 445 6.39 -13.78 -1.04
N LYS A 446 7.63 -14.11 -1.40
CA LYS A 446 8.32 -13.46 -2.52
C LYS A 446 7.54 -13.62 -3.83
N THR A 447 6.97 -14.79 -4.10
CA THR A 447 6.13 -15.02 -5.30
C THR A 447 4.95 -14.04 -5.35
N PHE A 448 4.33 -13.77 -4.20
CA PHE A 448 3.20 -12.86 -4.05
C PHE A 448 3.61 -11.45 -3.57
N HIS A 449 4.74 -10.96 -4.08
CA HIS A 449 5.18 -9.58 -3.85
C HIS A 449 5.40 -9.18 -2.39
N TYR A 450 5.75 -10.14 -1.53
CA TYR A 450 5.89 -9.97 -0.08
C TYR A 450 4.61 -9.47 0.61
N VAL A 451 3.43 -9.67 0.02
CA VAL A 451 2.15 -9.38 0.68
C VAL A 451 1.94 -10.40 1.81
N PRO A 452 1.78 -9.97 3.07
CA PRO A 452 1.54 -10.87 4.20
C PRO A 452 0.38 -11.82 3.90
N GLY A 453 0.56 -13.08 4.27
CA GLY A 453 -0.40 -14.11 3.88
C GLY A 453 -0.49 -15.26 4.87
N ASP A 454 -1.65 -15.89 4.85
CA ASP A 454 -1.94 -17.19 5.43
C ASP A 454 -1.54 -18.30 4.44
N VAL A 455 -0.69 -19.23 4.88
CA VAL A 455 -0.12 -20.31 4.08
C VAL A 455 -0.43 -21.65 4.72
N GLU A 456 -1.14 -22.50 4.00
CA GLU A 456 -1.26 -23.93 4.32
C GLU A 456 -0.11 -24.70 3.66
N TRP A 457 0.58 -25.53 4.43
CA TRP A 457 1.74 -26.27 3.96
C TRP A 457 1.77 -27.71 4.48
N ALA A 458 2.46 -28.57 3.73
CA ALA A 458 2.70 -29.97 4.11
C ALA A 458 4.13 -30.40 3.82
N TRP A 459 4.70 -31.21 4.71
CA TRP A 459 5.98 -31.89 4.56
C TRP A 459 5.72 -33.38 4.42
N ASP A 460 6.12 -33.99 3.31
CA ASP A 460 5.91 -35.43 3.04
C ASP A 460 7.10 -36.32 3.46
N GLY A 461 8.10 -35.74 4.15
CA GLY A 461 9.37 -36.40 4.47
C GLY A 461 10.49 -36.15 3.45
N GLN A 462 10.18 -35.57 2.30
CA GLN A 462 11.15 -35.27 1.24
C GLN A 462 11.12 -33.81 0.79
N GLN A 463 9.93 -33.22 0.63
CA GLN A 463 9.76 -31.84 0.21
C GLN A 463 8.57 -31.14 0.89
N LEU A 464 8.64 -29.81 0.90
CA LEU A 464 7.54 -28.95 1.32
C LEU A 464 6.60 -28.71 0.13
N TRP A 465 5.30 -28.75 0.41
CA TRP A 465 4.22 -28.50 -0.54
C TRP A 465 3.41 -27.29 -0.10
N LEU A 466 3.10 -26.41 -1.03
CA LEU A 466 2.14 -25.31 -0.86
C LEU A 466 0.73 -25.83 -1.15
N LEU A 467 -0.12 -25.84 -0.13
CA LEU A 467 -1.51 -26.30 -0.24
C LEU A 467 -2.49 -25.13 -0.44
N GLN A 468 -2.19 -23.95 0.08
CA GLN A 468 -2.96 -22.73 -0.12
C GLN A 468 -2.13 -21.49 0.23
N TYR A 469 -2.38 -20.37 -0.45
CA TYR A 469 -1.90 -19.04 -0.05
C TYR A 469 -3.07 -18.04 -0.10
N ARG A 470 -3.22 -17.24 0.96
CA ARG A 470 -4.21 -16.17 1.05
C ARG A 470 -3.55 -14.88 1.56
N PRO A 471 -3.54 -13.77 0.81
CA PRO A 471 -3.25 -12.44 1.34
C PRO A 471 -4.21 -12.10 2.49
N ILE A 472 -3.69 -11.55 3.57
CA ILE A 472 -4.49 -11.14 4.72
C ILE A 472 -4.23 -9.68 5.06
N SER A 473 -5.29 -8.88 5.15
CA SER A 473 -5.22 -7.49 5.61
C SER A 473 -5.48 -7.36 7.11
N ASP A 474 -6.25 -8.29 7.69
CA ASP A 474 -6.62 -8.31 9.11
C ASP A 474 -6.23 -9.63 9.77
N TYR A 475 -5.31 -9.54 10.72
CA TYR A 475 -4.86 -10.63 11.60
C TYR A 475 -4.19 -10.04 12.84
N GLY A 476 -4.34 -10.68 13.99
CA GLY A 476 -3.75 -10.28 15.26
C GLY A 476 -2.26 -10.58 15.34
N TRP A 477 -1.47 -9.98 14.44
CA TRP A 477 -0.03 -10.22 14.35
C TRP A 477 0.70 -9.91 15.66
N ARG A 478 1.83 -10.57 15.90
CA ARG A 478 2.78 -10.14 16.92
C ARG A 478 3.62 -8.95 16.42
N ARG A 479 2.97 -7.81 16.17
CA ARG A 479 3.60 -6.51 15.89
C ARG A 479 3.67 -5.67 17.14
N HIS A 480 4.70 -4.86 17.27
CA HIS A 480 4.75 -3.85 18.32
C HIS A 480 4.13 -2.53 17.83
N LEU A 481 3.12 -2.03 18.53
CA LEU A 481 2.34 -0.84 18.18
C LEU A 481 2.53 0.29 19.19
N THR A 482 2.21 1.53 18.78
CA THR A 482 2.17 2.69 19.69
C THR A 482 1.13 3.73 19.31
N ALA A 483 0.57 4.41 20.30
CA ALA A 483 -0.32 5.56 20.13
C ALA A 483 0.41 6.92 20.13
N ALA A 484 1.67 7.00 20.58
CA ALA A 484 2.32 8.24 21.03
C ALA A 484 2.16 9.45 20.10
N ASN A 485 2.61 9.35 18.84
CA ASN A 485 2.53 10.49 17.91
C ASN A 485 1.14 10.71 17.30
N ILE A 486 0.33 9.65 17.11
CA ILE A 486 -1.02 9.82 16.55
C ILE A 486 -1.94 10.44 17.59
N ALA A 487 -1.78 10.10 18.87
CA ALA A 487 -2.54 10.66 19.97
C ALA A 487 -2.25 12.15 20.22
N GLU A 488 -1.12 12.69 19.73
CA GLU A 488 -0.86 14.15 19.77
C GLU A 488 -1.62 14.95 18.70
N ILE A 489 -2.00 14.32 17.59
CA ILE A 489 -2.55 15.04 16.42
C ILE A 489 -3.98 14.63 16.06
N LEU A 490 -4.49 13.53 16.62
CA LEU A 490 -5.87 13.07 16.44
C LEU A 490 -6.53 12.74 17.79
N PRO A 491 -7.84 13.01 17.94
CA PRO A 491 -8.58 12.65 19.15
C PRO A 491 -8.66 11.12 19.29
N PRO A 492 -8.90 10.56 20.49
CA PRO A 492 -8.98 9.11 20.70
C PRO A 492 -9.93 8.38 19.73
N GLN A 493 -11.02 9.05 19.37
CA GLN A 493 -11.93 8.67 18.28
C GLN A 493 -11.79 9.67 17.12
N PRO A 494 -10.92 9.40 16.13
CA PRO A 494 -10.88 10.21 14.92
C PRO A 494 -12.19 10.07 14.14
N SER A 495 -12.45 11.00 13.23
CA SER A 495 -13.61 10.90 12.33
C SER A 495 -13.53 9.68 11.41
N ARG A 496 -14.68 9.22 10.90
CA ARG A 496 -14.73 8.16 9.89
C ARG A 496 -13.89 8.50 8.66
N LEU A 497 -13.83 9.78 8.28
CA LEU A 497 -12.98 10.27 7.19
C LEU A 497 -11.50 9.99 7.45
N VAL A 498 -11.00 10.36 8.64
CA VAL A 498 -9.60 10.16 8.99
C VAL A 498 -9.27 8.67 9.13
N GLU A 499 -10.10 7.88 9.81
CA GLU A 499 -9.85 6.45 9.97
C GLU A 499 -9.88 5.72 8.61
N TYR A 500 -10.83 6.07 7.73
CA TYR A 500 -10.88 5.57 6.34
C TYR A 500 -9.56 5.83 5.60
N THR A 501 -9.06 7.05 5.70
CA THR A 501 -7.83 7.48 5.04
C THR A 501 -6.58 6.84 5.67
N GLN A 502 -6.48 6.75 6.99
CA GLN A 502 -5.34 6.13 7.67
C GLN A 502 -5.17 4.67 7.25
N ARG A 503 -6.26 3.89 7.24
CA ARG A 503 -6.25 2.49 6.83
C ARG A 503 -5.82 2.32 5.38
N ARG A 504 -6.37 3.12 4.46
CA ARG A 504 -6.05 3.01 3.04
C ARG A 504 -4.64 3.46 2.69
N ALA A 505 -4.13 4.48 3.39
CA ALA A 505 -2.78 4.99 3.17
C ALA A 505 -1.67 4.12 3.80
N ALA A 506 -2.02 3.23 4.75
CA ALA A 506 -1.07 2.57 5.64
C ALA A 506 0.08 1.87 4.91
N SER A 507 -0.20 1.05 3.89
CA SER A 507 0.81 0.31 3.11
C SER A 507 1.60 1.20 2.13
N SER A 508 1.06 2.37 1.79
CA SER A 508 1.63 3.27 0.77
C SER A 508 2.59 4.30 1.34
N ILE A 509 2.42 4.68 2.61
CA ILE A 509 3.29 5.65 3.28
C ILE A 509 4.76 5.20 3.30
N PRO A 510 5.12 3.94 3.68
CA PRO A 510 6.51 3.49 3.76
C PRO A 510 7.26 3.50 2.43
N ALA A 511 6.55 3.52 1.30
CA ALA A 511 7.13 3.45 -0.04
C ALA A 511 8.23 4.51 -0.28
N ILE A 512 8.09 5.72 0.28
CA ILE A 512 9.10 6.78 0.16
C ILE A 512 10.48 6.37 0.71
N MET A 513 10.50 5.52 1.74
CA MET A 513 11.73 5.03 2.35
C MET A 513 12.53 4.13 1.40
N GLY A 514 11.84 3.52 0.42
CA GLY A 514 12.43 2.72 -0.63
C GLY A 514 13.41 3.46 -1.53
N ARG A 515 13.38 4.81 -1.52
CA ARG A 515 14.35 5.64 -2.24
C ARG A 515 15.77 5.52 -1.70
N TRP A 516 15.92 5.27 -0.40
CA TRP A 516 17.22 5.09 0.25
C TRP A 516 17.47 3.66 0.73
N ASP A 517 16.41 2.91 1.07
CA ASP A 517 16.52 1.52 1.50
C ASP A 517 15.36 0.66 0.94
N SER A 518 15.63 -0.05 -0.16
CA SER A 518 14.63 -0.87 -0.85
C SER A 518 14.17 -2.10 -0.08
N ARG A 519 14.84 -2.48 1.01
CA ARG A 519 14.37 -3.59 1.86
C ARG A 519 12.99 -3.31 2.46
N VAL A 520 12.52 -2.06 2.48
CA VAL A 520 11.18 -1.71 3.00
C VAL A 520 10.07 -2.38 2.18
N PHE A 521 10.31 -2.61 0.88
CA PHE A 521 9.38 -3.33 0.01
C PHE A 521 9.38 -4.84 0.23
N GLN A 522 10.45 -5.40 0.81
CA GLN A 522 10.48 -6.81 1.22
C GLN A 522 9.76 -6.97 2.55
N ASP A 523 10.00 -6.06 3.50
CA ASP A 523 9.33 -6.05 4.79
C ASP A 523 7.80 -5.93 4.63
N ASN A 524 7.38 -5.05 3.71
CA ASN A 524 5.98 -4.76 3.40
C ASN A 524 5.12 -4.51 4.66
N GLU A 525 5.73 -3.84 5.64
CA GLU A 525 5.06 -3.46 6.88
C GLU A 525 4.30 -2.14 6.67
N PRO A 526 3.02 -2.06 7.05
CA PRO A 526 2.26 -0.83 6.93
C PRO A 526 2.73 0.18 7.98
N PHE A 527 2.54 1.48 7.71
CA PHE A 527 2.86 2.56 8.64
C PHE A 527 1.95 2.57 9.87
N THR A 528 0.67 2.27 9.68
CA THR A 528 -0.27 1.98 10.77
C THR A 528 -0.81 0.57 10.68
N ALA A 529 -1.13 -0.03 11.83
CA ALA A 529 -1.79 -1.31 11.92
C ALA A 529 -2.98 -1.22 12.90
N LEU A 530 -3.94 -2.12 12.72
CA LEU A 530 -5.16 -2.15 13.52
C LEU A 530 -4.97 -2.93 14.81
N PHE A 531 -5.51 -2.41 15.91
CA PHE A 531 -5.79 -3.18 17.11
C PHE A 531 -7.25 -2.97 17.48
N GLY A 532 -8.03 -4.06 17.51
CA GLY A 532 -9.47 -3.96 17.30
C GLY A 532 -9.73 -3.30 15.95
N ALA A 533 -10.51 -2.22 15.94
CA ALA A 533 -10.76 -1.43 14.73
C ALA A 533 -10.29 0.02 14.88
N ALA A 534 -9.16 0.24 15.55
CA ALA A 534 -8.52 1.55 15.61
C ALA A 534 -7.06 1.47 15.14
N SER A 535 -6.60 2.54 14.49
CA SER A 535 -5.26 2.62 13.90
C SER A 535 -4.19 3.10 14.90
N TYR A 536 -3.06 2.37 14.96
CA TYR A 536 -1.88 2.67 15.76
C TYR A 536 -0.62 2.67 14.88
N ILE A 537 0.44 3.37 15.29
CA ILE A 537 1.73 3.32 14.57
C ILE A 537 2.33 1.93 14.72
N ASN A 538 2.77 1.35 13.62
CA ASN A 538 3.52 0.10 13.61
C ASN A 538 5.02 0.36 13.85
N ASN A 539 5.53 0.01 15.04
CA ASN A 539 6.94 0.21 15.35
C ASN A 539 7.85 -0.76 14.59
N ASP A 540 7.36 -1.95 14.23
CA ASP A 540 8.17 -2.95 13.52
C ASP A 540 8.71 -2.41 12.19
N LEU A 541 7.96 -1.54 11.51
CA LEU A 541 8.42 -0.84 10.30
C LEU A 541 9.75 -0.11 10.53
N PHE A 542 9.87 0.62 11.65
CA PHE A 542 11.07 1.39 11.96
C PHE A 542 12.15 0.54 12.62
N LEU A 543 11.75 -0.33 13.55
CA LEU A 543 12.67 -1.20 14.29
C LEU A 543 13.39 -2.18 13.37
N ALA A 544 12.73 -2.67 12.32
CA ALA A 544 13.39 -3.48 11.29
C ALA A 544 14.53 -2.71 10.59
N ARG A 545 14.32 -1.43 10.27
CA ARG A 545 15.37 -0.58 9.68
C ARG A 545 16.53 -0.36 10.65
N LEU A 546 16.23 -0.10 11.91
CA LEU A 546 17.28 0.08 12.92
C LEU A 546 18.11 -1.20 13.12
N ALA A 547 17.46 -2.37 13.18
CA ALA A 547 18.14 -3.67 13.27
C ALA A 547 19.06 -3.93 12.06
N ASP A 548 18.61 -3.53 10.88
CA ASP A 548 19.34 -3.59 9.63
C ASP A 548 20.53 -2.63 9.59
N TRP A 549 20.35 -1.41 10.11
CA TRP A 549 21.39 -0.39 10.17
C TRP A 549 22.35 -0.56 11.34
N GLY A 550 22.04 -1.42 12.31
CA GLY A 550 22.83 -1.61 13.53
C GLY A 550 22.68 -0.49 14.57
N VAL A 551 21.54 0.22 14.54
CA VAL A 551 21.17 1.28 15.48
C VAL A 551 20.31 0.67 16.59
N ALA A 552 20.54 1.07 17.84
CA ALA A 552 19.74 0.59 18.97
C ALA A 552 18.32 1.17 18.99
N SER A 553 17.35 0.42 19.53
CA SER A 553 15.95 0.86 19.64
C SER A 553 15.76 2.05 20.58
N SER A 554 16.66 2.24 21.55
CA SER A 554 16.63 3.39 22.48
C SER A 554 16.72 4.74 21.76
N SER A 555 17.41 4.81 20.61
CA SER A 555 17.48 6.01 19.77
C SER A 555 16.13 6.38 19.14
N TYR A 556 15.24 5.41 18.96
CA TYR A 556 13.90 5.62 18.40
C TYR A 556 12.86 5.85 19.49
N ALA A 557 12.94 5.10 20.60
CA ALA A 557 12.04 5.26 21.74
C ALA A 557 11.99 6.71 22.25
N GLY A 558 13.15 7.35 22.39
CA GLY A 558 13.24 8.76 22.80
C GLY A 558 12.68 9.77 21.81
N GLU A 559 12.52 9.39 20.53
CA GLU A 559 12.07 10.28 19.46
C GLU A 559 10.57 10.16 19.18
N VAL A 560 10.02 8.96 19.23
CA VAL A 560 8.58 8.70 18.99
C VAL A 560 7.75 8.80 20.26
N GLY A 561 8.36 8.58 21.43
CA GLY A 561 7.65 8.47 22.70
C GLY A 561 7.10 7.06 22.91
N GLY A 562 7.13 6.60 24.17
CA GLY A 562 6.74 5.25 24.55
C GLY A 562 7.92 4.27 24.68
N ALA A 563 7.61 3.01 24.93
CA ALA A 563 8.58 1.95 25.08
C ALA A 563 8.77 1.17 23.77
N THR A 564 9.91 0.51 23.57
CA THR A 564 10.13 -0.37 22.41
C THR A 564 10.95 -1.58 22.80
N PRO A 565 10.79 -2.72 22.10
CA PRO A 565 11.58 -3.89 22.40
C PRO A 565 13.06 -3.64 22.19
N HIS A 566 13.89 -4.29 23.00
CA HIS A 566 15.33 -4.06 23.02
C HIS A 566 16.00 -4.54 21.72
N LEU A 567 16.64 -3.60 21.01
CA LEU A 567 17.58 -3.88 19.92
C LEU A 567 18.94 -3.28 20.30
N PRO A 568 20.02 -4.07 20.35
CA PRO A 568 21.34 -3.57 20.72
C PRO A 568 22.03 -2.82 19.57
N TRP A 569 22.98 -1.96 19.91
CA TRP A 569 23.92 -1.40 18.94
C TRP A 569 24.73 -2.49 18.24
N ARG A 570 24.91 -2.36 16.92
CA ARG A 570 25.78 -3.24 16.12
C ARG A 570 26.76 -2.37 15.33
N PRO A 571 27.88 -1.91 15.94
CA PRO A 571 28.76 -0.90 15.36
C PRO A 571 29.29 -1.24 13.95
N LEU A 572 29.60 -2.51 13.69
CA LEU A 572 30.05 -2.94 12.35
C LEU A 572 28.96 -2.78 11.28
N ARG A 573 27.69 -3.01 11.63
CA ARG A 573 26.56 -2.76 10.71
C ARG A 573 26.29 -1.27 10.54
N LEU A 574 26.46 -0.49 11.61
CA LEU A 574 26.34 0.96 11.58
C LEU A 574 27.34 1.59 10.61
N LEU A 575 28.61 1.19 10.71
CA LEU A 575 29.66 1.64 9.80
C LEU A 575 29.36 1.28 8.34
N ARG A 576 28.85 0.07 8.09
CA ARG A 576 28.41 -0.36 6.74
C ARG A 576 27.21 0.43 6.22
N SER A 577 26.42 1.03 7.11
CA SER A 577 25.22 1.80 6.77
C SER A 577 25.49 3.29 6.54
N VAL A 578 26.72 3.78 6.78
CA VAL A 578 27.08 5.20 6.54
C VAL A 578 26.77 5.68 5.12
N PRO A 579 27.10 4.94 4.03
CA PRO A 579 26.73 5.36 2.68
C PRO A 579 25.22 5.46 2.48
N LEU A 580 24.45 4.58 3.12
CA LEU A 580 22.99 4.60 3.10
C LEU A 580 22.47 5.87 3.79
N PHE A 581 23.03 6.25 4.94
CA PHE A 581 22.62 7.49 5.62
C PHE A 581 22.92 8.74 4.81
N LEU A 582 24.09 8.80 4.15
CA LEU A 582 24.41 9.92 3.24
C LEU A 582 23.41 9.99 2.08
N ARG A 583 23.05 8.83 1.50
CA ARG A 583 22.03 8.73 0.46
C ARG A 583 20.65 9.19 0.97
N MET A 584 20.23 8.70 2.12
CA MET A 584 18.99 9.05 2.81
C MET A 584 18.91 10.56 3.02
N GLN A 585 19.98 11.18 3.53
CA GLN A 585 20.02 12.63 3.76
C GLN A 585 19.95 13.43 2.47
N ARG A 586 20.69 13.04 1.43
CA ARG A 586 20.61 13.71 0.11
C ARG A 586 19.20 13.64 -0.47
N ILE A 587 18.56 12.47 -0.39
CA ILE A 587 17.21 12.25 -0.93
C ILE A 587 16.16 13.03 -0.13
N ALA A 588 16.18 12.93 1.20
CA ALA A 588 15.23 13.62 2.07
C ALA A 588 15.31 15.14 1.89
N ARG A 589 16.54 15.69 1.86
CA ARG A 589 16.79 17.13 1.64
C ARG A 589 16.31 17.58 0.26
N GLY A 590 16.62 16.84 -0.80
CA GLY A 590 16.12 17.13 -2.14
C GLY A 590 14.59 17.06 -2.25
N HIS A 591 13.96 16.18 -1.47
CA HIS A 591 12.49 16.07 -1.43
C HIS A 591 11.82 17.33 -0.89
N LEU A 592 12.43 18.03 0.08
CA LEU A 592 11.86 19.25 0.67
C LEU A 592 11.54 20.31 -0.39
N LEU A 593 12.41 20.43 -1.39
CA LEU A 593 12.26 21.38 -2.50
C LEU A 593 11.12 21.01 -3.47
N THR A 594 10.53 19.82 -3.34
CA THR A 594 9.41 19.37 -4.17
C THR A 594 8.05 19.54 -3.50
N LEU A 595 8.03 19.84 -2.19
CA LEU A 595 6.80 19.87 -1.39
C LEU A 595 5.81 20.93 -1.89
N GLU A 596 6.28 22.14 -2.19
CA GLU A 596 5.43 23.25 -2.63
C GLU A 596 4.70 22.93 -3.94
N LYS A 597 5.43 22.49 -4.97
CA LYS A 597 4.83 22.13 -6.26
C LYS A 597 3.75 21.05 -6.11
N ARG A 598 4.01 20.02 -5.29
CA ARG A 598 3.07 18.92 -5.06
C ARG A 598 1.86 19.38 -4.25
N LEU A 599 2.06 20.23 -3.24
CA LEU A 599 0.99 20.81 -2.44
C LEU A 599 0.05 21.67 -3.30
N ILE A 600 0.59 22.57 -4.14
CA ILE A 600 -0.19 23.40 -5.08
C ILE A 600 -1.05 22.54 -5.99
N ARG A 601 -0.49 21.42 -6.49
CA ARG A 601 -1.25 20.49 -7.32
C ARG A 601 -2.43 19.87 -6.56
N PHE A 602 -2.22 19.37 -5.35
CA PHE A 602 -3.31 18.81 -4.55
C PHE A 602 -4.40 19.85 -4.26
N ASP A 603 -4.00 21.09 -3.99
CA ASP A 603 -4.91 22.21 -3.79
C ASP A 603 -5.78 22.49 -5.03
N GLN A 604 -5.16 22.49 -6.23
CA GLN A 604 -5.86 22.59 -7.51
C GLN A 604 -6.78 21.39 -7.79
N GLU A 605 -6.36 20.17 -7.42
CA GLU A 605 -7.21 18.98 -7.54
C GLU A 605 -8.45 19.09 -6.65
N LEU A 606 -8.31 19.62 -5.42
CA LEU A 606 -9.44 19.88 -4.53
C LEU A 606 -10.38 20.94 -5.11
N ASP A 607 -9.85 22.03 -5.67
CA ASP A 607 -10.63 23.05 -6.38
C ASP A 607 -11.47 22.44 -7.51
N SER A 608 -10.87 21.57 -8.31
CA SER A 608 -11.55 20.87 -9.40
C SER A 608 -12.68 19.97 -8.88
N LEU A 609 -12.45 19.24 -7.77
CA LEU A 609 -13.47 18.40 -7.15
C LEU A 609 -14.64 19.22 -6.60
N ILE A 610 -14.35 20.36 -5.95
CA ILE A 610 -15.37 21.29 -5.45
C ILE A 610 -16.20 21.83 -6.62
N ALA A 611 -15.55 22.28 -7.68
CA ALA A 611 -16.22 22.83 -8.87
C ALA A 611 -17.11 21.78 -9.57
N GLN A 612 -16.74 20.51 -9.50
CA GLN A 612 -17.51 19.38 -10.05
C GLN A 612 -18.61 18.86 -9.13
N GLY A 613 -18.77 19.43 -7.92
CA GLY A 613 -19.75 18.95 -6.95
C GLY A 613 -19.46 17.52 -6.46
N ALA A 614 -18.20 17.20 -6.17
CA ALA A 614 -17.80 15.89 -5.66
C ALA A 614 -18.57 15.53 -4.36
N ASP A 615 -18.99 14.27 -4.28
CA ASP A 615 -19.59 13.71 -3.07
C ASP A 615 -18.53 13.43 -1.98
N GLY A 616 -18.99 13.07 -0.78
CA GLY A 616 -18.10 12.77 0.33
C GLY A 616 -17.13 11.61 0.05
N GLN A 617 -17.55 10.62 -0.75
CA GLN A 617 -16.69 9.48 -1.12
C GLN A 617 -15.51 9.93 -1.99
N ARG A 618 -15.76 10.71 -3.06
CA ARG A 618 -14.69 11.25 -3.92
C ARG A 618 -13.73 12.15 -3.14
N LEU A 619 -14.24 12.93 -2.18
CA LEU A 619 -13.41 13.74 -1.29
C LEU A 619 -12.57 12.88 -0.34
N ALA A 620 -13.11 11.79 0.20
CA ALA A 620 -12.37 10.84 1.03
C ALA A 620 -11.26 10.10 0.26
N ASP A 621 -11.51 9.73 -0.99
CA ASP A 621 -10.51 9.09 -1.86
C ASP A 621 -9.39 10.07 -2.25
N TRP A 622 -9.74 11.32 -2.56
CA TRP A 622 -8.76 12.39 -2.73
C TRP A 622 -7.94 12.62 -1.46
N PHE A 623 -8.61 12.70 -0.30
CA PHE A 623 -7.95 12.91 0.99
C PHE A 623 -6.98 11.78 1.32
N THR A 624 -7.29 10.54 0.93
CA THR A 624 -6.39 9.40 1.07
C THR A 624 -5.09 9.59 0.29
N ARG A 625 -5.16 10.05 -0.98
CA ARG A 625 -3.96 10.37 -1.77
C ARG A 625 -3.18 11.55 -1.16
N PHE A 626 -3.88 12.56 -0.68
CA PHE A 626 -3.27 13.71 -0.02
C PHE A 626 -2.57 13.33 1.30
N TYR A 627 -3.16 12.41 2.07
CA TYR A 627 -2.61 11.93 3.33
C TYR A 627 -1.32 11.12 3.13
N VAL A 628 -1.23 10.30 2.07
CA VAL A 628 0.04 9.67 1.69
C VAL A 628 1.11 10.74 1.44
N PHE A 629 0.79 11.82 0.73
CA PHE A 629 1.71 12.94 0.52
C PHE A 629 2.11 13.63 1.84
N VAL A 630 1.14 13.91 2.71
CA VAL A 630 1.34 14.52 4.05
C VAL A 630 2.37 13.75 4.86
N VAL A 631 2.14 12.44 5.04
CA VAL A 631 2.98 11.64 5.92
C VAL A 631 4.35 11.38 5.30
N GLN A 632 4.43 11.14 3.98
CA GLN A 632 5.73 11.02 3.29
C GLN A 632 6.57 12.29 3.38
N GLY A 633 5.95 13.47 3.25
CA GLY A 633 6.61 14.76 3.43
C GLY A 633 7.20 14.89 4.84
N ASN A 634 6.41 14.55 5.87
CA ASN A 634 6.85 14.55 7.26
C ASN A 634 8.00 13.57 7.53
N LEU A 635 8.00 12.38 6.93
CA LEU A 635 9.12 11.44 7.04
C LEU A 635 10.43 12.03 6.49
N CYS A 636 10.38 12.73 5.36
CA CYS A 636 11.56 13.41 4.80
C CYS A 636 12.01 14.61 5.65
N ILE A 637 11.07 15.41 6.16
CA ILE A 637 11.37 16.55 7.06
C ILE A 637 12.04 16.05 8.34
N ALA A 638 11.47 15.03 8.99
CA ALA A 638 12.04 14.42 10.18
C ALA A 638 13.46 13.87 9.93
N THR A 639 13.66 13.23 8.77
CA THR A 639 14.98 12.74 8.36
C THR A 639 16.00 13.87 8.20
N ALA A 640 15.60 15.01 7.62
CA ALA A 640 16.48 16.18 7.46
C ALA A 640 16.80 16.86 8.81
N LEU A 641 15.82 16.90 9.72
CA LEU A 641 15.98 17.42 11.09
C LEU A 641 16.94 16.55 11.92
N ALA A 642 16.87 15.23 11.78
CA ALA A 642 17.70 14.29 12.53
C ALA A 642 19.22 14.47 12.24
N SER A 643 19.59 14.97 11.06
CA SER A 643 20.99 15.16 10.64
C SER A 643 21.45 16.61 10.64
N SER A 644 20.63 17.53 11.14
CA SER A 644 20.86 18.96 10.94
C SER A 644 21.98 19.52 11.82
N GLY A 645 22.42 18.81 12.86
CA GLY A 645 23.58 19.18 13.68
C GLY A 645 23.41 20.50 14.45
N GLY A 646 22.20 20.82 14.91
CA GLY A 646 21.90 22.08 15.60
C GLY A 646 21.57 23.24 14.65
N ASP A 647 21.49 24.45 15.19
CA ASP A 647 20.98 25.67 14.54
C ASP A 647 22.01 26.81 14.43
N LEU A 648 23.30 26.45 14.36
CA LEU A 648 24.42 27.39 14.23
C LEU A 648 24.28 28.38 13.06
N LEU A 649 23.55 28.02 12.00
CA LEU A 649 23.33 28.89 10.83
C LEU A 649 22.11 29.82 10.97
N GLY A 650 21.41 29.75 12.11
CA GLY A 650 20.31 30.63 12.47
C GLY A 650 18.98 29.92 12.73
N ARG A 651 18.07 30.68 13.33
CA ARG A 651 16.66 30.33 13.60
C ARG A 651 15.78 31.36 12.89
N PRO A 652 15.45 31.16 11.61
CA PRO A 652 14.56 32.08 10.91
C PRO A 652 13.15 31.98 11.51
N PRO A 653 12.32 33.04 11.35
CA PRO A 653 10.96 33.04 11.86
C PRO A 653 10.11 31.93 11.23
N THR A 654 9.14 31.44 11.99
CA THR A 654 8.21 30.38 11.64
C THR A 654 6.77 30.89 11.60
N ALA A 655 5.84 30.05 11.15
CA ALA A 655 4.42 30.38 11.12
C ALA A 655 3.81 30.62 12.53
N TYR A 656 4.49 30.24 13.62
CA TYR A 656 4.02 30.52 14.99
C TYR A 656 4.39 31.91 15.51
N ASP A 657 5.23 32.66 14.80
CA ASP A 657 5.61 34.01 15.24
C ASP A 657 4.46 35.03 15.03
N ASP A 658 3.42 34.68 14.26
CA ASP A 658 2.21 35.49 14.05
C ASP A 658 0.96 34.58 13.93
N LEU A 659 0.21 34.47 15.03
CA LEU A 659 -1.00 33.64 15.13
C LEU A 659 -2.30 34.44 15.27
N GLU A 660 -2.27 35.78 15.20
CA GLU A 660 -3.44 36.61 15.53
C GLU A 660 -4.65 36.33 14.62
N HIS A 661 -4.41 35.85 13.39
CA HIS A 661 -5.45 35.62 12.37
C HIS A 661 -5.37 34.24 11.71
N CYS A 662 -5.35 33.17 12.51
CA CYS A 662 -5.22 31.78 12.03
C CYS A 662 -6.44 30.90 12.36
N PRO A 663 -7.61 31.11 11.72
CA PRO A 663 -8.84 30.35 12.02
C PRO A 663 -8.76 28.86 11.64
N HIS A 664 -7.76 28.47 10.85
CA HIS A 664 -7.45 27.09 10.51
C HIS A 664 -6.68 26.34 11.61
N ARG A 665 -6.14 27.06 12.62
CA ARG A 665 -5.35 26.48 13.71
C ARG A 665 -6.25 26.18 14.91
N LEU A 666 -6.56 24.90 15.11
CA LEU A 666 -7.50 24.42 16.13
C LEU A 666 -6.93 23.16 16.84
N PRO A 667 -7.41 22.82 18.05
CA PRO A 667 -7.20 21.48 18.62
C PRO A 667 -7.58 20.41 17.60
N TRP A 668 -6.74 19.39 17.44
CA TRP A 668 -6.97 18.32 16.46
C TRP A 668 -7.19 18.81 15.02
N GLU A 669 -6.51 19.90 14.64
CA GLU A 669 -6.58 20.50 13.30
C GLU A 669 -6.27 19.54 12.14
N THR A 670 -5.62 18.41 12.44
CA THR A 670 -5.30 17.33 11.47
C THR A 670 -6.54 16.51 11.09
N ASP A 671 -7.61 16.54 11.88
CA ASP A 671 -8.90 15.95 11.52
C ASP A 671 -9.76 17.02 10.81
N PRO A 672 -10.08 16.86 9.51
CA PRO A 672 -10.97 17.79 8.82
C PRO A 672 -12.36 17.88 9.45
N ALA A 673 -12.82 16.85 10.16
CA ALA A 673 -14.14 16.83 10.81
C ALA A 673 -14.24 17.73 12.05
N THR A 674 -13.10 18.15 12.62
CA THR A 674 -13.09 19.08 13.76
C THR A 674 -13.95 20.31 13.44
N PRO A 675 -14.86 20.73 14.35
CA PRO A 675 -15.69 21.92 14.14
C PRO A 675 -14.82 23.15 13.85
N ARG A 676 -15.12 23.85 12.75
CA ARG A 676 -14.34 24.99 12.24
C ARG A 676 -15.21 26.24 12.12
N PRO A 677 -14.63 27.44 12.26
CA PRO A 677 -15.32 28.70 11.99
C PRO A 677 -15.77 28.78 10.52
N THR A 678 -16.55 29.80 10.19
CA THR A 678 -17.00 30.03 8.81
C THR A 678 -15.83 30.13 7.84
N LEU A 679 -16.04 29.64 6.61
CA LEU A 679 -15.01 29.62 5.57
C LEU A 679 -14.43 31.03 5.36
N SER A 680 -13.14 31.16 5.56
CA SER A 680 -12.33 32.32 5.21
C SER A 680 -11.38 31.98 4.05
N ASN A 681 -11.07 32.95 3.20
CA ASN A 681 -10.07 32.75 2.14
C ASN A 681 -8.66 32.66 2.75
N LEU A 682 -8.05 31.49 2.67
CA LEU A 682 -6.73 31.19 3.23
C LEU A 682 -5.82 30.61 2.13
N PRO A 683 -5.19 31.46 1.29
CA PRO A 683 -4.30 30.97 0.26
C PRO A 683 -3.08 30.25 0.86
N LEU A 684 -2.53 29.30 0.10
CA LEU A 684 -1.29 28.63 0.46
C LEU A 684 -0.14 29.65 0.57
N GLN A 685 0.72 29.44 1.55
CA GLN A 685 1.93 30.23 1.75
C GLN A 685 3.08 29.69 0.89
N PRO A 686 3.87 30.55 0.23
CA PRO A 686 4.98 30.12 -0.61
C PRO A 686 6.11 29.51 0.22
N PHE A 687 6.93 28.66 -0.41
CA PHE A 687 8.08 28.05 0.24
C PHE A 687 9.06 29.11 0.77
N PRO A 688 9.65 28.94 1.97
CA PRO A 688 10.54 29.93 2.56
C PRO A 688 11.73 30.29 1.67
N ALA A 689 11.93 31.59 1.44
CA ALA A 689 13.04 32.08 0.62
C ALA A 689 14.36 32.05 1.40
N TRP A 690 15.29 31.18 1.00
CA TRP A 690 16.58 31.06 1.66
C TRP A 690 17.69 31.89 0.99
N PRO A 691 18.55 32.58 1.78
CA PRO A 691 19.75 33.23 1.25
C PRO A 691 20.63 32.25 0.46
N LYS A 692 21.41 32.77 -0.50
CA LYS A 692 22.31 31.92 -1.34
C LYS A 692 23.23 31.05 -0.48
N ALA A 693 23.80 31.60 0.59
CA ALA A 693 24.66 30.86 1.52
C ALA A 693 23.95 29.66 2.15
N ILE A 694 22.69 29.83 2.57
CA ILE A 694 21.88 28.76 3.18
C ILE A 694 21.47 27.71 2.14
N ARG A 695 21.15 28.11 0.91
CA ARG A 695 20.90 27.17 -0.19
C ARG A 695 22.13 26.33 -0.52
N LEU A 696 23.31 26.94 -0.53
CA LEU A 696 24.58 26.22 -0.69
C LEU A 696 24.85 25.29 0.50
N ALA A 697 24.59 25.73 1.73
CA ALA A 697 24.74 24.92 2.93
C ALA A 697 23.80 23.70 2.92
N HIS A 698 22.54 23.88 2.51
CA HIS A 698 21.58 22.81 2.29
C HIS A 698 22.06 21.80 1.24
N ALA A 699 22.51 22.29 0.08
CA ALA A 699 22.97 21.46 -1.03
C ALA A 699 24.25 20.68 -0.68
N ALA A 700 25.19 21.32 0.02
CA ALA A 700 26.42 20.70 0.53
C ALA A 700 26.15 19.80 1.76
N GLY A 701 25.00 19.99 2.40
CA GLY A 701 24.54 19.18 3.50
C GLY A 701 25.20 19.47 4.84
N LEU A 702 25.58 20.72 5.08
CA LEU A 702 26.29 21.18 6.26
C LEU A 702 25.45 21.05 7.56
N PRO A 703 26.09 20.88 8.73
CA PRO A 703 25.44 21.02 10.02
C PRO A 703 25.04 22.47 10.31
N GLY A 704 24.24 22.70 11.35
CA GLY A 704 23.75 24.02 11.74
C GLY A 704 22.42 24.43 11.08
N MET A 705 21.81 23.56 10.27
CA MET A 705 20.61 23.85 9.47
C MET A 705 19.28 23.63 10.21
N ARG A 706 19.28 23.27 11.51
CA ARG A 706 18.06 22.86 12.24
C ARG A 706 16.97 23.92 12.19
N GLY A 707 17.31 25.20 12.40
CA GLY A 707 16.33 26.29 12.38
C GLY A 707 15.60 26.42 11.04
N TYR A 708 16.31 26.27 9.91
CA TYR A 708 15.70 26.32 8.58
C TYR A 708 14.83 25.10 8.28
N TYR A 709 15.20 23.91 8.77
CA TYR A 709 14.35 22.72 8.62
C TYR A 709 13.12 22.76 9.52
N LEU A 710 13.21 23.39 10.70
CA LEU A 710 12.03 23.70 11.52
C LEU A 710 11.11 24.69 10.81
N GLN A 711 11.66 25.73 10.18
CA GLN A 711 10.86 26.65 9.35
C GLN A 711 10.12 25.92 8.23
N VAL A 712 10.77 24.98 7.54
CA VAL A 712 10.11 24.16 6.50
C VAL A 712 9.03 23.26 7.10
N ARG A 713 9.27 22.65 8.26
CA ARG A 713 8.27 21.84 8.97
C ARG A 713 7.02 22.66 9.26
N GLU A 714 7.17 23.85 9.84
CA GLU A 714 6.03 24.67 10.24
C GLU A 714 5.34 25.32 9.05
N TRP A 715 6.08 25.71 8.01
CA TRP A 715 5.50 26.10 6.72
C TRP A 715 4.67 24.97 6.11
N TYR A 716 5.19 23.74 6.13
CA TYR A 716 4.50 22.59 5.57
C TYR A 716 3.21 22.34 6.34
N ARG A 717 3.30 22.26 7.68
CA ARG A 717 2.15 22.09 8.56
C ARG A 717 1.10 23.17 8.36
N ASP A 718 1.46 24.44 8.35
CA ASP A 718 0.51 25.55 8.18
C ASP A 718 -0.33 25.37 6.93
N ASN A 719 0.34 25.08 5.81
CA ASN A 719 -0.32 24.83 4.54
C ASN A 719 -1.22 23.59 4.56
N LEU A 720 -0.80 22.49 5.20
CA LEU A 720 -1.66 21.32 5.35
C LEU A 720 -2.95 21.68 6.10
N MET A 721 -2.86 22.49 7.16
CA MET A 721 -4.03 22.93 7.92
C MET A 721 -4.97 23.82 7.10
N ARG A 722 -4.43 24.67 6.22
CA ARG A 722 -5.24 25.44 5.25
C ARG A 722 -6.02 24.51 4.32
N VAL A 723 -5.36 23.47 3.79
CA VAL A 723 -6.02 22.48 2.93
C VAL A 723 -7.09 21.68 3.69
N PHE A 724 -6.82 21.25 4.93
CA PHE A 724 -7.80 20.55 5.76
C PHE A 724 -9.01 21.45 6.11
N PHE A 725 -8.76 22.74 6.34
CA PHE A 725 -9.82 23.73 6.54
C PHE A 725 -10.72 23.85 5.30
N ARG A 726 -10.12 23.92 4.11
CA ARG A 726 -10.88 23.92 2.85
C ARG A 726 -11.66 22.62 2.64
N LEU A 727 -11.04 21.46 2.91
CA LEU A 727 -11.71 20.15 2.80
C LEU A 727 -12.92 20.06 3.73
N HIS A 728 -12.83 20.59 4.95
CA HIS A 728 -13.98 20.64 5.87
C HIS A 728 -15.19 21.32 5.24
N HIS A 729 -14.96 22.49 4.63
CA HIS A 729 -16.04 23.25 4.00
C HIS A 729 -16.51 22.64 2.69
N ALA A 730 -15.62 21.95 1.96
CA ALA A 730 -15.95 21.23 0.73
C ALA A 730 -16.88 20.03 0.96
N MET A 731 -16.85 19.41 2.14
CA MET A 731 -17.67 18.24 2.45
C MET A 731 -19.18 18.56 2.34
N PRO A 732 -19.94 17.89 1.45
CA PRO A 732 -21.37 18.13 1.28
C PRO A 732 -22.15 17.94 2.57
N GLN A 733 -23.13 18.80 2.84
CA GLN A 733 -23.90 18.76 4.10
C GLN A 733 -24.59 17.40 4.33
N VAL A 734 -25.06 16.76 3.26
CA VAL A 734 -25.70 15.44 3.31
C VAL A 734 -24.76 14.32 3.75
N ASP A 735 -23.46 14.47 3.47
CA ASP A 735 -22.45 13.45 3.74
C ASP A 735 -21.70 13.70 5.06
N ARG A 736 -21.75 14.93 5.62
CA ARG A 736 -21.08 15.30 6.87
C ARG A 736 -21.51 14.41 8.04
N ALA A 737 -22.79 14.06 8.14
CA ALA A 737 -23.29 13.22 9.22
C ALA A 737 -22.62 11.83 9.25
N TYR A 738 -22.17 11.32 8.10
CA TYR A 738 -21.42 10.08 8.01
C TYR A 738 -19.92 10.33 8.19
N TRP A 739 -19.30 11.16 7.34
CA TRP A 739 -17.84 11.29 7.30
C TRP A 739 -17.25 12.00 8.51
N PHE A 740 -17.97 12.96 9.10
CA PHE A 740 -17.50 13.71 10.27
C PHE A 740 -17.94 13.08 11.59
N ALA A 741 -18.77 12.02 11.56
CA ALA A 741 -19.05 11.26 12.76
C ALA A 741 -17.75 10.65 13.31
N PRO A 742 -17.61 10.56 14.65
CA PRO A 742 -16.56 9.76 15.25
C PRO A 742 -16.61 8.32 14.72
N HIS A 743 -15.44 7.74 14.47
CA HIS A 743 -15.34 6.33 14.19
C HIS A 743 -15.81 5.53 15.42
N PRO A 744 -16.62 4.46 15.25
CA PRO A 744 -17.23 3.74 16.39
C PRO A 744 -16.20 3.14 17.36
N ASP A 745 -15.03 2.77 16.86
CA ASP A 745 -13.98 2.14 17.66
C ASP A 745 -12.98 3.18 18.21
N VAL A 746 -12.82 3.15 19.53
CA VAL A 746 -11.95 4.05 20.28
C VAL A 746 -10.53 3.48 20.35
N ARG A 747 -9.51 4.34 20.27
CA ARG A 747 -8.16 3.96 20.70
C ARG A 747 -8.12 3.80 22.22
N THR A 748 -8.20 2.55 22.67
CA THR A 748 -8.23 2.19 24.10
C THR A 748 -6.86 2.00 24.73
N ARG A 749 -5.81 1.77 23.93
CA ARG A 749 -4.45 1.56 24.42
C ARG A 749 -3.65 2.86 24.38
N THR A 750 -3.11 3.24 25.53
CA THR A 750 -2.14 4.33 25.68
C THR A 750 -0.72 3.75 25.65
N GLY A 751 0.24 4.46 25.06
CA GLY A 751 1.63 4.00 25.01
C GLY A 751 1.88 2.90 23.97
N SER A 752 2.81 2.01 24.31
CA SER A 752 3.36 0.96 23.45
C SER A 752 2.91 -0.43 23.90
N PHE A 753 2.55 -1.31 22.96
CA PHE A 753 2.01 -2.64 23.27
C PHE A 753 2.17 -3.61 22.08
N TRP A 754 1.90 -4.89 22.29
CA TRP A 754 1.86 -5.89 21.22
C TRP A 754 0.44 -6.01 20.65
N GLN A 755 0.32 -6.09 19.32
CA GLN A 755 -0.97 -6.15 18.62
C GLN A 755 -1.81 -7.39 18.99
N ASP A 756 -1.19 -8.46 19.50
CA ASP A 756 -1.91 -9.61 20.07
C ASP A 756 -2.51 -9.35 21.48
N GLY A 757 -2.42 -8.12 21.97
CA GLY A 757 -3.00 -7.66 23.23
C GLY A 757 -2.06 -7.72 24.43
N ARG A 758 -0.85 -8.28 24.28
CA ARG A 758 0.15 -8.30 25.36
C ARG A 758 0.70 -6.89 25.62
N GLU A 759 0.88 -6.55 26.89
CA GLU A 759 1.62 -5.35 27.26
C GLU A 759 3.13 -5.57 27.04
N GLY A 760 3.84 -4.53 26.62
CA GLY A 760 5.30 -4.56 26.59
C GLY A 760 5.84 -4.61 28.01
N THR A 761 6.95 -5.31 28.22
CA THR A 761 7.68 -5.28 29.50
C THR A 761 8.53 -4.02 29.66
N GLU A 762 8.68 -3.26 28.58
CA GLU A 762 9.53 -2.08 28.51
C GLU A 762 8.81 -0.82 29.04
N GLN A 763 9.51 -0.02 29.85
CA GLN A 763 9.01 1.26 30.36
C GLN A 763 9.47 2.43 29.47
N ALA A 764 8.59 3.42 29.30
CA ALA A 764 8.95 4.65 28.61
C ALA A 764 9.90 5.50 29.49
N ALA A 765 10.95 6.05 28.89
CA ALA A 765 11.86 6.95 29.61
C ALA A 765 11.32 8.38 29.60
N GLY A 766 11.36 9.05 30.75
CA GLY A 766 11.09 10.48 30.84
C GLY A 766 12.22 11.33 30.26
N PHE A 767 11.90 12.54 29.80
CA PHE A 767 12.91 13.52 29.36
C PHE A 767 12.40 14.96 29.50
N MET A 768 13.33 15.87 29.72
CA MET A 768 13.07 17.32 29.71
C MET A 768 12.89 17.83 28.28
N ILE A 769 11.85 18.62 28.04
CA ILE A 769 11.58 19.30 26.77
C ILE A 769 12.24 20.67 26.75
N TYR A 770 12.03 21.48 27.79
CA TYR A 770 12.61 22.81 27.97
C TYR A 770 12.88 23.07 29.47
N PRO A 771 14.06 23.63 29.82
CA PRO A 771 14.47 23.82 31.21
C PRO A 771 13.65 24.89 31.94
N GLY A 772 13.70 24.84 33.27
CA GLY A 772 13.09 25.83 34.14
C GLY A 772 12.68 25.25 35.50
N GLN A 773 12.42 26.16 36.44
CA GLN A 773 11.96 25.82 37.78
C GLN A 773 10.70 26.61 38.11
N VAL A 774 9.62 25.91 38.45
CA VAL A 774 8.34 26.51 38.85
C VAL A 774 7.68 25.72 39.96
N GLN A 775 6.86 26.39 40.75
CA GLN A 775 6.01 25.81 41.79
C GLN A 775 4.56 26.24 41.53
N GLY A 776 3.62 25.31 41.71
CA GLY A 776 2.19 25.55 41.51
C GLY A 776 1.36 24.28 41.65
N ILE A 777 0.05 24.41 41.47
CA ILE A 777 -0.89 23.29 41.56
C ILE A 777 -0.83 22.43 40.30
N LEU A 778 -0.63 21.12 40.46
CA LEU A 778 -0.63 20.16 39.35
C LEU A 778 -2.05 20.01 38.77
N GLY A 779 -2.20 20.18 37.46
CA GLY A 779 -3.48 20.18 36.75
C GLY A 779 -4.09 21.57 36.56
N ASP A 780 -3.53 22.61 37.18
CA ASP A 780 -3.98 24.00 37.06
C ASP A 780 -2.83 24.94 36.63
N ASP A 781 -1.94 25.32 37.57
CA ASP A 781 -0.74 26.11 37.27
C ASP A 781 0.28 25.34 36.41
N ILE A 782 0.45 24.04 36.71
CA ILE A 782 1.32 23.12 36.00
C ILE A 782 0.43 22.11 35.30
N LEU A 783 0.28 22.22 33.99
CA LEU A 783 -0.60 21.34 33.23
C LEU A 783 -0.05 19.92 33.23
N LEU A 784 -0.92 18.95 33.50
CA LEU A 784 -0.65 17.52 33.34
C LEU A 784 -1.46 17.00 32.16
N GLU A 785 -0.79 16.64 31.08
CA GLU A 785 -1.38 16.16 29.84
C GLU A 785 -1.05 14.68 29.61
N ASP A 786 -1.96 13.92 29.01
CA ASP A 786 -1.62 12.56 28.57
C ASP A 786 -0.67 12.60 27.37
N THR A 787 -0.98 13.48 26.41
CA THR A 787 -0.20 13.74 25.20
C THR A 787 -0.25 15.21 24.84
N LEU A 788 0.83 15.73 24.25
CA LEU A 788 0.91 17.13 23.88
C LEU A 788 0.18 17.43 22.56
N ASP A 789 -1.02 18.00 22.63
CA ASP A 789 -1.75 18.55 21.47
C ASP A 789 -1.28 19.97 21.13
N PRO A 790 -0.66 20.22 19.96
CA PRO A 790 -0.22 21.55 19.57
C PRO A 790 -1.35 22.59 19.38
N GLY A 791 -2.58 22.14 19.12
CA GLY A 791 -3.74 23.02 19.01
C GLY A 791 -4.16 23.65 20.35
N ARG A 792 -3.56 23.22 21.47
CA ARG A 792 -3.72 23.84 22.80
C ARG A 792 -2.72 24.97 23.07
N HIS A 793 -2.17 25.60 22.03
CA HIS A 793 -1.22 26.71 22.11
C HIS A 793 -1.52 27.73 23.23
N ALA A 794 -2.73 28.27 23.26
CA ALA A 794 -3.13 29.27 24.26
C ALA A 794 -3.02 28.76 25.71
N HIS A 795 -3.41 27.51 25.95
CA HIS A 795 -3.29 26.87 27.27
C HIS A 795 -1.83 26.73 27.67
N TYR A 796 -0.98 26.21 26.77
CA TYR A 796 0.46 26.06 27.05
C TYR A 796 1.15 27.40 27.28
N GLN A 797 0.74 28.45 26.56
CA GLN A 797 1.25 29.80 26.77
C GLN A 797 0.91 30.32 28.17
N SER A 798 -0.32 30.08 28.65
CA SER A 798 -0.79 30.53 29.96
C SER A 798 -0.23 29.74 31.16
N ALA A 799 0.11 28.46 30.97
CA ALA A 799 0.61 27.60 32.04
C ALA A 799 1.97 28.05 32.59
N ARG A 800 2.31 27.68 33.84
CA ARG A 800 3.66 27.88 34.40
C ARG A 800 4.64 26.81 33.91
N ALA A 801 4.17 25.58 33.80
CA ALA A 801 4.88 24.48 33.17
C ALA A 801 3.89 23.48 32.54
N VAL A 802 4.40 22.61 31.66
CA VAL A 802 3.61 21.56 31.01
C VAL A 802 4.32 20.22 31.16
N ILE A 803 3.62 19.24 31.74
CA ILE A 803 4.09 17.88 31.95
C ILE A 803 3.22 16.95 31.12
N ALA A 804 3.82 16.12 30.28
CA ALA A 804 3.11 15.11 29.50
C ALA A 804 3.46 13.70 29.97
N ARG A 805 2.48 12.77 30.00
CA ARG A 805 2.77 11.35 30.27
C ARG A 805 3.43 10.66 29.08
N MET A 806 3.14 11.13 27.87
CA MET A 806 3.65 10.55 26.64
C MET A 806 3.96 11.63 25.62
N GLY A 807 5.03 11.43 24.84
CA GLY A 807 5.43 12.33 23.78
C GLY A 807 6.84 12.04 23.31
N GLY A 808 7.14 12.42 22.08
CA GLY A 808 8.46 12.29 21.47
C GLY A 808 9.28 13.57 21.52
N ARG A 809 10.62 13.49 21.51
CA ARG A 809 11.46 14.71 21.50
C ARG A 809 11.22 15.59 20.28
N LEU A 810 10.97 14.99 19.12
CA LEU A 810 10.65 15.68 17.87
C LEU A 810 9.14 15.83 17.63
N SER A 811 8.32 15.48 18.61
CA SER A 811 6.88 15.57 18.50
C SER A 811 6.42 17.02 18.34
N HIS A 812 5.20 17.21 17.85
CA HIS A 812 4.74 18.55 17.51
C HIS A 812 4.55 19.39 18.77
N GLY A 813 3.98 18.80 19.81
CA GLY A 813 3.81 19.49 21.08
C GLY A 813 5.15 19.84 21.75
N SER A 814 6.12 18.91 21.69
CA SER A 814 7.48 19.17 22.20
C SER A 814 8.20 20.29 21.44
N THR A 815 7.95 20.46 20.14
CA THR A 815 8.50 21.59 19.38
C THR A 815 7.86 22.90 19.79
N LEU A 816 6.53 22.94 19.88
CA LEU A 816 5.78 24.12 20.30
C LEU A 816 6.23 24.63 21.69
N LEU A 817 6.38 23.74 22.67
CA LEU A 817 6.81 24.13 24.03
C LEU A 817 8.21 24.75 24.05
N ARG A 818 9.12 24.33 23.16
CA ARG A 818 10.46 24.92 23.04
C ARG A 818 10.42 26.31 22.41
N GLU A 819 9.52 26.52 21.45
CA GLU A 819 9.30 27.83 20.83
C GLU A 819 8.70 28.82 21.84
N LEU A 820 7.71 28.35 22.62
CA LEU A 820 7.14 29.11 23.75
C LEU A 820 8.12 29.31 24.93
N ARG A 821 9.28 28.65 24.91
CA ARG A 821 10.24 28.62 26.03
C ARG A 821 9.58 28.27 27.37
N LYS A 822 8.66 27.32 27.32
CA LYS A 822 7.82 26.94 28.45
C LYS A 822 8.47 25.78 29.22
N PRO A 823 8.77 25.91 30.53
CA PRO A 823 9.31 24.80 31.32
C PRO A 823 8.45 23.54 31.16
N SER A 824 9.06 22.43 30.75
CA SER A 824 8.28 21.26 30.35
C SER A 824 9.06 19.96 30.27
N ALA A 825 8.37 18.84 30.49
CA ALA A 825 8.95 17.50 30.43
C ALA A 825 7.91 16.44 30.04
N VAL A 826 8.39 15.31 29.50
CA VAL A 826 7.64 14.07 29.43
C VAL A 826 7.99 13.23 30.65
N LEU A 827 7.02 12.96 31.51
CA LEU A 827 7.12 12.14 32.72
C LEU A 827 6.06 11.02 32.67
N PRO A 828 6.44 9.81 32.22
CA PRO A 828 5.48 8.71 32.06
C PRO A 828 4.80 8.28 33.36
N HIS A 829 5.50 8.46 34.48
CA HIS A 829 5.03 8.05 35.81
C HIS A 829 4.88 9.26 36.71
N VAL A 830 3.78 9.99 36.52
CA VAL A 830 3.29 10.97 37.51
C VAL A 830 2.20 10.30 38.33
N ASP A 831 2.36 10.32 39.64
CA ASP A 831 1.39 9.79 40.59
C ASP A 831 0.04 10.52 40.42
N PRO A 832 -1.06 9.82 40.09
CA PRO A 832 -2.38 10.43 39.95
C PRO A 832 -2.85 11.16 41.23
N GLU A 833 -2.38 10.76 42.41
CA GLU A 833 -2.74 11.39 43.69
C GLU A 833 -2.18 12.81 43.84
N TRP A 834 -1.23 13.22 42.99
CA TRP A 834 -0.65 14.57 43.04
C TRP A 834 -1.51 15.61 42.32
N LEU A 835 -2.53 15.18 41.56
CA LEU A 835 -3.43 16.09 40.86
C LEU A 835 -4.17 16.99 41.86
N GLY A 836 -4.17 18.31 41.63
CA GLY A 836 -4.73 19.30 42.54
C GLY A 836 -3.87 19.62 43.77
N ARG A 837 -2.68 19.02 43.90
CA ARG A 837 -1.71 19.32 44.97
C ARG A 837 -0.60 20.25 44.48
N GLU A 838 0.05 20.91 45.42
CA GLU A 838 1.20 21.77 45.12
C GLU A 838 2.43 20.92 44.81
N VAL A 839 3.06 21.19 43.67
CA VAL A 839 4.26 20.49 43.20
C VAL A 839 5.30 21.49 42.74
N ARG A 840 6.56 21.07 42.78
CA ARG A 840 7.71 21.76 42.19
C ARG A 840 8.19 20.99 40.98
N TYR A 841 8.18 21.66 39.84
CA TYR A 841 8.90 21.23 38.65
C TYR A 841 10.29 21.89 38.63
N ALA A 842 11.34 21.09 38.42
CA ALA A 842 12.70 21.58 38.24
C ALA A 842 13.43 20.73 37.20
N ASP A 843 13.73 21.33 36.03
CA ASP A 843 14.58 20.75 34.98
C ASP A 843 14.33 19.27 34.62
N GLY A 844 13.05 18.90 34.56
CA GLY A 844 12.63 17.54 34.20
C GLY A 844 12.31 16.63 35.38
N GLU A 845 12.35 17.13 36.62
CA GLU A 845 11.91 16.42 37.80
C GLU A 845 10.66 17.08 38.39
N LEU A 846 9.73 16.26 38.87
CA LEU A 846 8.54 16.70 39.59
C LEU A 846 8.62 16.19 41.03
N THR A 847 8.47 17.10 41.98
CA THR A 847 8.47 16.78 43.41
C THR A 847 7.22 17.33 44.06
N LEU A 848 6.57 16.53 44.90
CA LEU A 848 5.44 16.98 45.71
C LEU A 848 5.95 17.92 46.79
N ILE A 849 5.24 19.03 47.01
CA ILE A 849 5.46 19.88 48.18
C ILE A 849 4.42 19.50 49.23
N GLU A 850 4.89 19.21 50.43
CA GLU A 850 4.03 18.92 51.58
C GLU A 850 3.35 20.17 52.13
#